data_AF-A0A933X972-F1
#
_entry.id   AF-A0A933X972-F1
#
_cell.length_a   1.000
_cell.length_b   1.000
_cell.length_c   1.000
_cell.angle_alpha   90.00
_cell.angle_beta   90.00
_cell.angle_gamma   90.00
#
_symmetry.space_group_name_H-M   'P 1'
#
loop_
_entity.id
_entity.type
_entity.pdbx_description
1 polymer ?
#
loop_
_entity_poly.entity_id
_entity_poly.type
_entity_poly.pdbx_seq_one_letter_code
_entity_poly.pdbx_strand_id
1 'polypeptide(L)'
;MKTTMNRFRLSSRCQSVVGLALLLVCALPSVSRAASESISLAGRWRFQLDREDVGVTNRWFERSLERRIQLPGALQNQGFGDDIMVDTKWTGEVGSDRWKRRPEYAKYREPGNIKVPFFLQPEKHYVGAAWYQRDVEIPPAWLGKRITLTLERPHWETRVWLDGSLLGTNNSLGTPHVYDLGTGAAPGKHTLTLRVDNRVLVEVGDWSHSVSDHTQGNWNGVVGRIELSAAELVSIEDLQVYPHVATKSVTVKGRVANTTGQTSTNNIALCLLDRFDARPRLPTTNVTVKWGAQSGTFEAELAVPGAAATWDEFNPRLYELTAWTDVRLDRQNAKQVVFGLREIAARGREFLINGRPIFFRGTLECCIFPKTGYPPTDVESWQKVIRACKAHGLNHIRFHSWCPPEAAFVAADQLGFYYQVECGVWTQPGNGKPIDQWLYDESERIVRAYGNHPSFVLLTHGNEPHGPKREEYLAKWVEFWKRDGRFLVTSGSAYPQLPENQYHVFHGPRGPHGWLGKDYRKDIEKLTVPVIVHEMGQWCVFPNFDEIRKYTGPLKPKNFEIFRDSLQERGMLDQWRDFLRASGRLQVLCYKEEIEAAMRTPGVGGVQLLDLHDFPGQGTALVGVLDPFWEEKGYVKPEEFCRFCNTTVPLARLLRRTWTTDETLIAEVEVAHFGAAPLENVATEWKLVSGKGTVVARGEFPVRTIPLGQGTSLGRIDLNLSKLAAPQAYKLVVAVKNTPFENDWNVWVYPAKPDSTTAADVLVATALDTAALGRLDAGGKVLLLPAKLSSEHPRLRFEPIFWNRYMFNSQPQQTLGLLCNAKHPALAQFPTEDFQDWQWRDIVTNARGMALDDLPGTLRPVVQPIDDWNSNRRLGLVFECRVGPGKLLVCAADLEKNLDQRAAARQLRASLLAYAASSRFAPKVEVTKEALAKMLARNKPSRMVQLGARVIEADSEDREHDHLAAHAIDGDAETFWHTCWQPKNDPMPHHLIVDLGREVSLKSFTCLPRQDQANGRIAECEFFLSNDPKVWAAPVAKARWSNGGQLQTVELKPPQKARFVRVLVTAEINRNPFAALAELDVLTEP
;
A
#
# COMPACT_ATOMS: atom_id res chain seq x y z
N MET A 1 -45.76 -30.57 -2.18
CA MET A 1 -45.93 -31.76 -3.08
C MET A 1 -44.53 -32.20 -3.52
N LYS A 2 -44.16 -33.49 -3.55
CA LYS A 2 -44.58 -34.56 -4.49
C LYS A 2 -44.29 -34.17 -5.96
N THR A 3 -43.54 -34.90 -6.78
CA THR A 3 -42.83 -36.22 -6.64
C THR A 3 -41.62 -36.24 -7.60
N THR A 4 -40.60 -37.13 -7.54
CA THR A 4 -40.55 -38.58 -7.90
C THR A 4 -39.10 -39.06 -7.57
N MET A 5 -38.82 -40.06 -6.70
CA MET A 5 -38.70 -41.54 -6.92
C MET A 5 -37.72 -41.94 -8.06
N ASN A 6 -36.83 -42.95 -7.97
CA ASN A 6 -36.60 -44.12 -7.06
C ASN A 6 -35.07 -44.31 -6.79
N ARG A 7 -34.53 -44.98 -5.76
CA ARG A 7 -34.60 -46.40 -5.26
C ARG A 7 -34.10 -47.43 -6.29
N PHE A 8 -33.44 -48.57 -5.99
CA PHE A 8 -33.02 -49.33 -4.77
C PHE A 8 -31.92 -50.36 -5.24
N ARG A 9 -31.13 -51.17 -4.49
CA ARG A 9 -30.96 -51.76 -3.11
C ARG A 9 -29.42 -51.87 -2.84
N LEU A 10 -28.79 -52.19 -1.69
CA LEU A 10 -29.12 -52.83 -0.38
C LEU A 10 -28.98 -54.37 -0.29
N SER A 11 -27.89 -54.87 0.32
CA SER A 11 -27.63 -56.25 0.85
C SER A 11 -26.48 -56.24 1.89
N SER A 12 -26.19 -57.33 2.63
CA SER A 12 -25.16 -57.31 3.71
C SER A 12 -24.70 -58.67 4.32
N ARG A 13 -23.50 -58.67 4.95
CA ARG A 13 -22.93 -59.61 5.97
C ARG A 13 -22.44 -61.01 5.56
N CYS A 14 -21.29 -61.44 6.12
CA CYS A 14 -21.03 -62.79 6.65
C CYS A 14 -19.81 -62.82 7.62
N GLN A 15 -19.63 -63.95 8.32
CA GLN A 15 -18.79 -64.16 9.53
C GLN A 15 -18.39 -65.65 9.62
N SER A 16 -17.35 -66.17 10.30
CA SER A 16 -16.16 -65.66 11.03
C SER A 16 -15.21 -66.89 11.28
N VAL A 17 -14.36 -66.92 12.34
CA VAL A 17 -13.56 -68.09 12.85
C VAL A 17 -12.29 -68.39 12.01
N VAL A 18 -11.05 -68.12 12.47
CA VAL A 18 -10.20 -68.74 13.53
C VAL A 18 -9.58 -70.11 13.16
N GLY A 19 -8.25 -70.19 13.19
CA GLY A 19 -7.43 -71.41 13.07
C GLY A 19 -5.94 -71.08 13.27
N LEU A 20 -5.19 -71.92 14.00
CA LEU A 20 -3.83 -71.61 14.50
C LEU A 20 -2.89 -72.82 14.36
N ALA A 21 -1.69 -72.65 13.77
CA ALA A 21 -0.61 -73.65 13.82
C ALA A 21 0.80 -73.06 13.67
N LEU A 22 1.67 -73.51 14.58
CA LEU A 22 3.14 -73.66 14.64
C LEU A 22 3.97 -73.64 13.34
N LEU A 23 5.29 -73.41 13.32
CA LEU A 23 6.28 -72.75 14.21
C LEU A 23 7.66 -72.66 13.46
N LEU A 24 8.60 -71.83 13.94
CA LEU A 24 10.06 -71.92 13.71
C LEU A 24 10.62 -72.00 12.26
N VAL A 25 11.08 -70.85 11.74
CA VAL A 25 12.50 -70.69 11.33
C VAL A 25 12.96 -69.30 11.78
N CYS A 26 14.10 -69.20 12.47
CA CYS A 26 14.68 -67.91 12.87
C CYS A 26 15.71 -67.43 11.84
N ALA A 27 15.42 -66.32 11.16
CA ALA A 27 16.40 -65.56 10.39
C ALA A 27 16.05 -64.06 10.47
N LEU A 28 16.81 -63.32 11.27
CA LEU A 28 16.71 -61.85 11.35
C LEU A 28 17.53 -61.22 10.22
N PRO A 29 16.94 -60.52 9.25
CA PRO A 29 17.60 -59.37 8.67
C PRO A 29 17.54 -58.26 9.72
N SER A 30 18.67 -57.97 10.37
CA SER A 30 18.79 -56.78 11.22
C SER A 30 18.68 -55.53 10.33
N VAL A 31 17.47 -54.99 10.19
CA VAL A 31 17.23 -53.73 9.48
C VAL A 31 17.92 -52.63 10.29
N SER A 32 19.15 -52.32 9.91
CA SER A 32 19.87 -51.15 10.42
C SER A 32 19.09 -49.92 10.00
N ARG A 33 18.34 -49.37 10.95
CA ARG A 33 17.60 -48.12 10.79
C ARG A 33 18.62 -47.03 10.47
N ALA A 34 18.72 -46.67 9.19
CA ALA A 34 19.62 -45.62 8.73
C ALA A 34 19.38 -44.36 9.58
N ALA A 35 20.44 -43.86 10.20
CA ALA A 35 20.35 -42.69 11.05
C ALA A 35 19.95 -41.49 10.19
N SER A 36 18.99 -40.70 10.67
CA SER A 36 18.61 -39.46 9.98
C SER A 36 19.80 -38.51 10.00
N GLU A 37 20.25 -38.07 8.82
CA GLU A 37 21.41 -37.17 8.70
C GLU A 37 21.10 -35.76 9.19
N SER A 38 19.82 -35.41 9.33
CA SER A 38 19.34 -34.28 10.12
C SER A 38 18.50 -34.73 11.32
N ILE A 39 18.62 -34.01 12.44
CA ILE A 39 17.85 -34.18 13.66
C ILE A 39 17.10 -32.88 13.93
N SER A 40 15.77 -32.91 13.80
CA SER A 40 14.93 -31.76 14.12
C SER A 40 14.94 -31.46 15.63
N LEU A 41 15.19 -30.20 15.96
CA LEU A 41 15.12 -29.67 17.31
C LEU A 41 13.80 -28.95 17.61
N ALA A 42 12.77 -29.19 16.80
CA ALA A 42 11.40 -28.79 17.11
C ALA A 42 10.89 -29.47 18.40
N GLY A 43 10.05 -28.79 19.18
CA GLY A 43 9.53 -29.27 20.46
C GLY A 43 9.72 -28.26 21.60
N ARG A 44 9.71 -28.77 22.83
CA ARG A 44 9.81 -27.96 24.05
C ARG A 44 11.28 -27.67 24.40
N TRP A 45 11.58 -26.39 24.60
CA TRP A 45 12.87 -25.87 25.06
C TRP A 45 12.76 -25.35 26.50
N ARG A 46 13.88 -25.29 27.22
CA ARG A 46 14.04 -24.49 28.45
C ARG A 46 14.25 -23.02 28.06
N PHE A 47 13.83 -22.08 28.90
CA PHE A 47 13.75 -20.66 28.50
C PHE A 47 13.89 -19.68 29.67
N GLN A 48 14.45 -18.50 29.39
CA GLN A 48 14.46 -17.35 30.29
C GLN A 48 14.53 -16.02 29.52
N LEU A 49 13.80 -14.99 29.98
CA LEU A 49 13.93 -13.61 29.50
C LEU A 49 15.13 -12.93 30.17
N ASP A 50 15.91 -12.17 29.41
CA ASP A 50 17.10 -11.45 29.88
C ASP A 50 16.93 -9.94 29.68
N ARG A 51 16.07 -9.36 30.52
CA ARG A 51 15.65 -7.95 30.47
C ARG A 51 16.79 -6.96 30.71
N GLU A 52 17.81 -7.40 31.46
CA GLU A 52 18.95 -6.59 31.89
C GLU A 52 20.21 -6.89 31.05
N ASP A 53 20.12 -7.81 30.08
CA ASP A 53 21.22 -8.31 29.22
C ASP A 53 22.42 -8.86 30.03
N VAL A 54 22.13 -9.48 31.17
CA VAL A 54 23.12 -9.97 32.14
C VAL A 54 23.47 -11.44 31.94
N GLY A 55 22.74 -12.18 31.09
CA GLY A 55 22.89 -13.62 30.93
C GLY A 55 24.25 -14.08 30.39
N VAL A 56 24.95 -13.23 29.65
CA VAL A 56 26.34 -13.51 29.21
C VAL A 56 27.29 -13.41 30.40
N THR A 57 27.25 -12.29 31.12
CA THR A 57 28.06 -12.02 32.32
C THR A 57 27.83 -13.06 33.42
N ASN A 58 26.56 -13.44 33.63
CA ASN A 58 26.13 -14.43 34.61
C ASN A 58 26.18 -15.88 34.10
N ARG A 59 26.82 -16.14 32.94
CA ARG A 59 27.10 -17.46 32.36
C ARG A 59 25.85 -18.36 32.30
N TRP A 60 24.72 -17.83 31.84
CA TRP A 60 23.45 -18.59 31.77
C TRP A 60 23.50 -19.82 30.85
N PHE A 61 24.48 -19.87 29.94
CA PHE A 61 24.80 -21.05 29.12
C PHE A 61 25.35 -22.25 29.90
N GLU A 62 25.78 -22.09 31.16
CA GLU A 62 26.29 -23.17 32.03
C GLU A 62 25.26 -23.66 33.07
N ARG A 63 24.12 -22.97 33.22
CA ARG A 63 23.07 -23.33 34.19
C ARG A 63 21.78 -23.76 33.48
N SER A 64 20.95 -24.57 34.13
CA SER A 64 19.65 -24.96 33.56
C SER A 64 18.64 -23.82 33.64
N LEU A 65 17.97 -23.48 32.53
CA LEU A 65 16.91 -22.46 32.53
C LEU A 65 15.59 -23.00 33.09
N GLU A 66 14.85 -22.18 33.82
CA GLU A 66 13.70 -22.61 34.63
C GLU A 66 12.40 -22.76 33.81
N ARG A 67 12.06 -21.78 32.97
CA ARG A 67 10.78 -21.76 32.23
C ARG A 67 10.83 -22.72 31.05
N ARG A 68 9.68 -22.97 30.41
CA ARG A 68 9.58 -23.79 29.20
C ARG A 68 8.83 -23.03 28.11
N ILE A 69 9.24 -23.25 26.86
CA ILE A 69 8.67 -22.63 25.66
C ILE A 69 8.64 -23.67 24.53
N GLN A 70 7.76 -23.49 23.54
CA GLN A 70 7.79 -24.27 22.31
C GLN A 70 8.61 -23.53 21.24
N LEU A 71 9.46 -24.26 20.51
CA LEU A 71 10.05 -23.81 19.26
C LEU A 71 9.84 -24.87 18.16
N PRO A 72 9.69 -24.51 16.87
CA PRO A 72 9.67 -23.15 16.35
C PRO A 72 8.47 -22.30 16.84
N GLY A 73 8.67 -20.99 16.89
CA GLY A 73 7.68 -19.99 17.32
C GLY A 73 8.32 -18.73 17.93
N ALA A 74 7.49 -17.71 18.15
CA ALA A 74 7.83 -16.50 18.90
C ALA A 74 7.40 -16.63 20.37
N LEU A 75 8.06 -15.88 21.28
CA LEU A 75 7.74 -15.86 22.71
C LEU A 75 6.47 -15.07 23.02
N GLN A 76 6.20 -13.99 22.27
CA GLN A 76 5.04 -13.13 22.44
C GLN A 76 3.73 -13.92 22.24
N ASN A 77 3.68 -14.75 21.20
CA ASN A 77 2.56 -15.65 20.87
C ASN A 77 2.28 -16.73 21.92
N GLN A 78 3.20 -16.92 22.87
CA GLN A 78 3.09 -17.92 23.94
C GLN A 78 2.81 -17.26 25.31
N GLY A 79 2.40 -15.98 25.30
CA GLY A 79 2.04 -15.22 26.50
C GLY A 79 3.23 -14.68 27.30
N PHE A 80 4.45 -14.75 26.76
CA PHE A 80 5.64 -14.17 27.37
C PHE A 80 5.90 -12.75 26.87
N GLY A 81 6.50 -11.90 27.71
CA GLY A 81 6.69 -10.48 27.47
C GLY A 81 5.81 -9.63 28.40
N ASP A 82 5.65 -8.36 28.05
CA ASP A 82 4.92 -7.34 28.79
C ASP A 82 3.54 -7.08 28.19
N ASP A 83 2.59 -6.67 29.03
CA ASP A 83 1.29 -6.16 28.58
C ASP A 83 1.42 -4.80 27.90
N ILE A 84 0.45 -4.47 27.02
CA ILE A 84 0.46 -3.22 26.27
C ILE A 84 -0.06 -2.08 27.16
N MET A 85 0.78 -1.05 27.34
CA MET A 85 0.58 0.08 28.23
C MET A 85 0.68 1.41 27.45
N VAL A 86 0.27 2.53 28.07
CA VAL A 86 0.27 3.86 27.44
C VAL A 86 1.68 4.37 27.08
N ASP A 87 2.70 3.83 27.75
CA ASP A 87 4.11 4.17 27.63
C ASP A 87 4.97 3.08 26.96
N THR A 88 4.37 1.99 26.46
CA THR A 88 5.04 0.90 25.72
C THR A 88 5.97 1.45 24.64
N LYS A 89 7.21 0.95 24.65
CA LYS A 89 8.29 1.35 23.74
C LYS A 89 8.25 0.47 22.48
N TRP A 90 7.44 0.87 21.51
CA TRP A 90 7.42 0.28 20.18
C TRP A 90 8.78 0.44 19.48
N THR A 91 9.08 -0.48 18.57
CA THR A 91 10.31 -0.52 17.77
C THR A 91 10.24 0.43 16.57
N GLY A 92 9.06 0.53 15.95
CA GLY A 92 8.83 1.49 14.86
C GLY A 92 8.41 2.87 15.38
N GLU A 93 8.73 3.93 14.63
CA GLU A 93 8.28 5.28 14.97
C GLU A 93 6.76 5.35 14.80
N VAL A 94 6.05 5.87 15.80
CA VAL A 94 4.61 6.08 15.67
C VAL A 94 4.18 7.39 16.29
N GLY A 95 3.21 8.02 15.63
CA GLY A 95 2.48 9.22 16.10
C GLY A 95 1.64 8.98 17.36
N SER A 96 2.11 8.14 18.29
CA SER A 96 1.54 7.87 19.61
C SER A 96 1.30 9.14 20.43
N ASP A 97 2.05 10.22 20.17
CA ASP A 97 1.82 11.53 20.77
C ASP A 97 0.47 12.15 20.38
N ARG A 98 -0.04 11.89 19.16
CA ARG A 98 -1.40 12.27 18.78
C ARG A 98 -2.41 11.48 19.64
N TRP A 99 -2.24 10.17 19.74
CA TRP A 99 -3.08 9.27 20.55
C TRP A 99 -3.03 9.57 22.06
N LYS A 100 -1.88 9.97 22.61
CA LYS A 100 -1.71 10.37 24.02
C LYS A 100 -2.39 11.71 24.35
N ARG A 101 -2.24 12.71 23.48
CA ARG A 101 -2.68 14.09 23.75
C ARG A 101 -4.16 14.34 23.43
N ARG A 102 -4.74 13.62 22.46
CA ARG A 102 -6.09 13.91 21.98
C ARG A 102 -7.23 13.39 22.89
N PRO A 103 -8.34 14.14 23.09
CA PRO A 103 -9.43 13.72 23.97
C PRO A 103 -10.21 12.48 23.48
N GLU A 104 -10.42 12.31 22.17
CA GLU A 104 -11.26 11.21 21.65
C GLU A 104 -10.69 9.81 21.95
N TYR A 105 -9.40 9.71 22.23
CA TYR A 105 -8.74 8.46 22.63
C TYR A 105 -8.67 8.23 24.14
N ALA A 106 -9.21 9.12 24.99
CA ALA A 106 -9.06 9.03 26.45
C ALA A 106 -9.54 7.68 27.02
N LYS A 107 -10.75 7.25 26.66
CA LYS A 107 -11.32 5.93 27.03
C LYS A 107 -10.45 4.72 26.62
N TYR A 108 -9.54 4.89 25.65
CA TYR A 108 -8.65 3.84 25.16
C TYR A 108 -7.22 3.91 25.75
N ARG A 109 -7.01 4.75 26.76
CA ARG A 109 -5.78 4.82 27.57
C ARG A 109 -5.97 4.24 28.98
N GLU A 110 -7.20 3.89 29.34
CA GLU A 110 -7.56 3.31 30.64
C GLU A 110 -7.11 1.84 30.77
N PRO A 111 -6.64 1.39 31.94
CA PRO A 111 -6.26 0.00 32.18
C PRO A 111 -7.37 -0.99 31.80
N GLY A 112 -7.00 -2.06 31.09
CA GLY A 112 -7.95 -3.07 30.58
C GLY A 112 -8.70 -2.68 29.30
N ASN A 113 -8.66 -1.42 28.86
CA ASN A 113 -9.22 -0.97 27.58
C ASN A 113 -8.20 -0.27 26.68
N ILE A 114 -6.91 -0.61 26.82
CA ILE A 114 -5.83 0.00 26.04
C ILE A 114 -5.93 -0.43 24.57
N LYS A 115 -6.26 0.51 23.69
CA LYS A 115 -6.39 0.32 22.23
C LYS A 115 -5.55 1.35 21.48
N VAL A 116 -4.63 0.91 20.63
CA VAL A 116 -3.88 1.79 19.71
C VAL A 116 -4.55 1.89 18.33
N PRO A 117 -4.60 3.07 17.68
CA PRO A 117 -5.24 3.27 16.38
C PRO A 117 -4.31 3.03 15.18
N PHE A 118 -3.00 2.86 15.42
CA PHE A 118 -1.96 3.14 14.42
C PHE A 118 -1.33 1.91 13.75
N PHE A 119 -1.55 0.72 14.30
CA PHE A 119 -1.29 -0.60 13.68
C PHE A 119 -2.02 -1.69 14.47
N LEU A 120 -1.83 -2.96 14.11
CA LEU A 120 -2.37 -4.10 14.86
C LEU A 120 -1.63 -4.27 16.19
N GLN A 121 -2.39 -4.41 17.26
CA GLN A 121 -1.86 -4.47 18.63
C GLN A 121 -1.54 -5.92 19.00
N PRO A 122 -0.29 -6.29 19.33
CA PRO A 122 0.03 -7.62 19.86
C PRO A 122 -0.54 -7.81 21.27
N GLU A 123 -0.79 -9.06 21.68
CA GLU A 123 -1.19 -9.39 23.07
C GLU A 123 -0.07 -9.20 24.09
N LYS A 124 1.19 -9.38 23.67
CA LYS A 124 2.39 -9.14 24.48
C LYS A 124 3.48 -8.48 23.64
N HIS A 125 4.25 -7.59 24.24
CA HIS A 125 5.40 -6.94 23.62
C HIS A 125 6.69 -7.29 24.39
N TYR A 126 7.81 -7.47 23.68
CA TYR A 126 9.12 -7.69 24.30
C TYR A 126 10.25 -7.37 23.32
N VAL A 127 11.21 -6.57 23.76
CA VAL A 127 12.41 -6.22 22.99
C VAL A 127 13.62 -6.35 23.93
N GLY A 128 14.55 -7.25 23.62
CA GLY A 128 15.69 -7.56 24.46
C GLY A 128 16.29 -8.94 24.18
N ALA A 129 17.22 -9.36 25.04
CA ALA A 129 17.78 -10.70 24.97
C ALA A 129 16.82 -11.74 25.57
N ALA A 130 16.82 -12.95 25.00
CA ALA A 130 16.12 -14.12 25.51
C ALA A 130 16.97 -15.37 25.29
N TRP A 131 16.95 -16.29 26.27
CA TRP A 131 17.76 -17.50 26.26
C TRP A 131 16.90 -18.74 26.13
N TYR A 132 17.36 -19.67 25.30
CA TYR A 132 16.69 -20.92 24.96
C TYR A 132 17.69 -22.06 25.12
N GLN A 133 17.27 -23.16 25.73
CA GLN A 133 18.13 -24.32 25.98
C GLN A 133 17.45 -25.64 25.63
N ARG A 134 18.19 -26.57 25.04
CA ARG A 134 17.72 -27.93 24.77
C ARG A 134 18.83 -28.95 24.95
N ASP A 135 18.45 -30.09 25.51
CA ASP A 135 19.30 -31.27 25.49
C ASP A 135 19.21 -31.90 24.10
N VAL A 136 20.35 -32.09 23.45
CA VAL A 136 20.48 -32.75 22.14
C VAL A 136 21.29 -34.03 22.29
N GLU A 137 21.02 -35.02 21.45
CA GLU A 137 21.74 -36.28 21.44
C GLU A 137 22.46 -36.43 20.10
N ILE A 138 23.79 -36.45 20.12
CA ILE A 138 24.65 -36.64 18.95
C ILE A 138 24.84 -38.15 18.76
N PRO A 139 24.39 -38.75 17.64
CA PRO A 139 24.52 -40.18 17.42
C PRO A 139 25.99 -40.62 17.31
N PRO A 140 26.36 -41.84 17.76
CA PRO A 140 27.68 -42.42 17.49
C PRO A 140 28.07 -42.47 16.01
N ALA A 141 27.10 -42.55 15.11
CA ALA A 141 27.30 -42.50 13.65
C ALA A 141 27.71 -41.11 13.10
N TRP A 142 27.75 -40.07 13.95
CA TRP A 142 28.23 -38.73 13.59
C TRP A 142 29.66 -38.45 14.10
N LEU A 143 30.29 -39.39 14.81
CA LEU A 143 31.68 -39.27 15.25
C LEU A 143 32.61 -39.05 14.05
N GLY A 144 33.35 -37.94 14.03
CA GLY A 144 34.25 -37.59 12.94
C GLY A 144 33.55 -37.00 11.70
N LYS A 145 32.22 -36.85 11.69
CA LYS A 145 31.51 -36.02 10.69
C LYS A 145 31.57 -34.54 11.11
N ARG A 146 31.42 -33.63 10.14
CA ARG A 146 31.23 -32.19 10.40
C ARG A 146 29.76 -31.95 10.76
N ILE A 147 29.49 -31.46 11.96
CA ILE A 147 28.12 -31.19 12.44
C ILE A 147 27.79 -29.71 12.26
N THR A 148 26.56 -29.40 11.89
CA THR A 148 26.07 -28.04 11.63
C THR A 148 24.69 -27.85 12.25
N LEU A 149 24.43 -26.68 12.84
CA LEU A 149 23.12 -26.24 13.31
C LEU A 149 22.54 -25.23 12.32
N THR A 150 21.29 -25.41 11.93
CA THR A 150 20.54 -24.45 11.10
C THR A 150 19.32 -23.91 11.85
N LEU A 151 19.16 -22.58 11.84
CA LEU A 151 18.01 -21.84 12.34
C LEU A 151 17.38 -21.08 11.16
N GLU A 152 16.26 -21.56 10.61
CA GLU A 152 15.69 -21.08 9.33
C GLU A 152 15.21 -19.61 9.38
N ARG A 153 14.64 -19.17 10.51
CA ARG A 153 14.13 -17.80 10.67
C ARG A 153 14.17 -17.35 12.14
N PRO A 154 15.34 -16.92 12.66
CA PRO A 154 15.45 -16.23 13.94
C PRO A 154 15.04 -14.75 13.83
N HIS A 155 14.89 -14.06 14.98
CA HIS A 155 14.74 -12.60 15.03
C HIS A 155 15.32 -12.01 16.33
N TRP A 156 16.41 -11.23 16.31
CA TRP A 156 17.34 -10.94 15.21
C TRP A 156 18.66 -11.69 15.42
N GLU A 157 19.60 -11.12 16.16
CA GLU A 157 20.91 -11.73 16.37
C GLU A 157 20.77 -13.03 17.18
N THR A 158 21.45 -14.08 16.74
CA THR A 158 21.63 -15.27 17.56
C THR A 158 23.09 -15.48 17.96
N ARG A 159 23.29 -15.99 19.18
CA ARG A 159 24.56 -16.55 19.66
C ARG A 159 24.32 -17.96 20.16
N VAL A 160 25.27 -18.86 19.92
CA VAL A 160 25.10 -20.29 20.16
C VAL A 160 26.23 -20.85 20.98
N TRP A 161 25.90 -21.66 21.99
CA TRP A 161 26.86 -22.42 22.79
C TRP A 161 26.52 -23.91 22.80
N LEU A 162 27.54 -24.76 22.75
CA LEU A 162 27.44 -26.20 23.01
C LEU A 162 28.23 -26.50 24.29
N ASP A 163 27.56 -27.05 25.31
CA ASP A 163 28.14 -27.33 26.65
C ASP A 163 28.91 -26.14 27.25
N GLY A 164 28.38 -24.93 27.05
CA GLY A 164 28.97 -23.68 27.50
C GLY A 164 30.13 -23.13 26.64
N SER A 165 30.55 -23.84 25.59
CA SER A 165 31.53 -23.35 24.61
C SER A 165 30.84 -22.53 23.51
N LEU A 166 31.21 -21.26 23.36
CA LEU A 166 30.65 -20.36 22.33
C LEU A 166 31.08 -20.80 20.92
N LEU A 167 30.11 -20.96 20.02
CA LEU A 167 30.33 -21.27 18.60
C LEU A 167 30.39 -20.01 17.72
N GLY A 168 29.70 -18.94 18.11
CA GLY A 168 29.74 -17.64 17.40
C GLY A 168 28.44 -16.85 17.45
N THR A 169 28.35 -15.86 16.56
CA THR A 169 27.25 -14.90 16.41
C THR A 169 26.79 -14.84 14.94
N ASN A 170 25.50 -14.60 14.69
CA ASN A 170 24.97 -14.35 13.34
C ASN A 170 23.80 -13.33 13.43
N ASN A 171 23.68 -12.45 12.44
CA ASN A 171 22.78 -11.29 12.43
C ASN A 171 22.17 -10.99 11.04
N SER A 172 21.77 -12.03 10.29
CA SER A 172 20.88 -11.86 9.12
C SER A 172 19.45 -11.55 9.53
N LEU A 173 18.65 -10.99 8.61
CA LEU A 173 17.19 -10.84 8.72
C LEU A 173 16.46 -11.61 7.61
N GLY A 174 17.11 -11.80 6.46
CA GLY A 174 16.56 -12.51 5.30
C GLY A 174 16.86 -14.00 5.23
N THR A 175 17.94 -14.49 5.86
CA THR A 175 18.47 -15.85 5.63
C THR A 175 18.64 -16.71 6.89
N PRO A 176 18.66 -18.05 6.77
CA PRO A 176 18.92 -18.95 7.88
C PRO A 176 20.27 -18.68 8.57
N HIS A 177 20.29 -18.70 9.91
CA HIS A 177 21.53 -18.68 10.66
C HIS A 177 22.10 -20.09 10.76
N VAL A 178 23.29 -20.28 10.21
CA VAL A 178 24.02 -21.55 10.14
C VAL A 178 25.27 -21.47 11.02
N TYR A 179 25.49 -22.49 11.85
CA TYR A 179 26.64 -22.60 12.76
C TYR A 179 27.36 -23.93 12.59
N ASP A 180 28.68 -23.88 12.45
CA ASP A 180 29.53 -25.07 12.46
C ASP A 180 29.79 -25.51 13.91
N LEU A 181 29.49 -26.78 14.22
CA LEU A 181 29.83 -27.41 15.50
C LEU A 181 31.19 -28.14 15.41
N GLY A 182 31.82 -28.12 14.23
CA GLY A 182 33.07 -28.80 13.94
C GLY A 182 32.92 -30.32 13.86
N THR A 183 34.05 -31.00 14.05
CA THR A 183 34.18 -32.46 13.95
C THR A 183 34.49 -33.14 15.30
N GLY A 184 34.69 -32.33 16.35
CA GLY A 184 35.12 -32.78 17.68
C GLY A 184 34.01 -32.93 18.72
N ALA A 185 32.75 -32.67 18.36
CA ALA A 185 31.62 -32.91 19.25
C ALA A 185 31.46 -34.43 19.46
N ALA A 186 31.47 -34.87 20.71
CA ALA A 186 31.40 -36.28 21.06
C ALA A 186 30.02 -36.88 20.75
N PRO A 187 29.90 -38.22 20.63
CA PRO A 187 28.63 -38.90 20.73
C PRO A 187 28.05 -38.82 22.14
N GLY A 188 26.72 -38.72 22.24
CA GLY A 188 26.00 -38.68 23.51
C GLY A 188 25.22 -37.39 23.72
N LYS A 189 25.05 -37.00 24.98
CA LYS A 189 24.13 -35.92 25.39
C LYS A 189 24.86 -34.59 25.59
N HIS A 190 24.40 -33.55 24.89
CA HIS A 190 24.93 -32.19 24.95
C HIS A 190 23.83 -31.17 25.31
N THR A 191 24.23 -30.04 25.88
CA THR A 191 23.36 -28.88 26.10
C THR A 191 23.61 -27.83 25.02
N LEU A 192 22.65 -27.68 24.11
CA LEU A 192 22.62 -26.58 23.16
C LEU A 192 21.92 -25.38 23.80
N THR A 193 22.61 -24.23 23.85
CA THR A 193 22.07 -22.94 24.30
C THR A 193 22.05 -21.93 23.15
N LEU A 194 20.94 -21.25 22.97
CA LEU A 194 20.78 -20.10 22.07
C LEU A 194 20.48 -18.84 22.90
N ARG A 195 21.13 -17.72 22.59
CA ARG A 195 20.67 -16.37 22.95
C ARG A 195 20.09 -15.75 21.68
N VAL A 196 18.87 -15.23 21.73
CA VAL A 196 18.21 -14.51 20.64
C VAL A 196 17.92 -13.09 21.10
N ASP A 197 18.32 -12.11 20.31
CA ASP A 197 18.27 -10.68 20.66
C ASP A 197 17.57 -9.90 19.55
N ASN A 198 16.42 -9.30 19.89
CA ASN A 198 15.56 -8.58 18.95
C ASN A 198 15.62 -7.06 19.13
N ARG A 199 16.67 -6.54 19.78
CA ARG A 199 16.98 -5.11 19.73
C ARG A 199 17.44 -4.73 18.32
N VAL A 200 17.37 -3.44 17.99
CA VAL A 200 17.87 -2.93 16.70
C VAL A 200 19.41 -2.92 16.71
N LEU A 201 19.97 -4.06 16.29
CA LEU A 201 21.34 -4.37 15.86
C LEU A 201 22.12 -3.28 15.12
N VAL A 202 21.52 -2.94 14.00
CA VAL A 202 22.04 -2.09 12.94
C VAL A 202 20.87 -1.23 12.48
N GLU A 203 21.14 0.01 12.12
CA GLU A 203 20.14 1.04 11.84
C GLU A 203 19.42 0.82 10.49
N VAL A 204 18.61 -0.24 10.40
CA VAL A 204 17.84 -0.62 9.20
C VAL A 204 16.68 0.34 8.90
N GLY A 205 16.35 1.23 9.83
CA GLY A 205 15.30 2.26 9.72
C GLY A 205 14.00 1.87 10.44
N ASP A 206 13.46 2.80 11.24
CA ASP A 206 12.33 2.56 12.14
C ASP A 206 11.05 2.13 11.41
N TRP A 207 10.89 2.55 10.15
CA TRP A 207 9.77 2.21 9.28
C TRP A 207 9.96 0.87 8.53
N SER A 208 11.13 0.23 8.64
CA SER A 208 11.47 -0.97 7.88
C SER A 208 10.61 -2.18 8.31
N HIS A 209 9.99 -2.83 7.35
CA HIS A 209 9.14 -4.00 7.57
C HIS A 209 9.93 -5.27 7.94
N SER A 210 11.26 -5.22 7.88
CA SER A 210 12.11 -6.31 8.36
C SER A 210 12.04 -6.51 9.88
N VAL A 211 11.80 -5.46 10.68
CA VAL A 211 11.87 -5.49 12.17
C VAL A 211 10.74 -4.72 12.91
N SER A 212 9.95 -3.89 12.23
CA SER A 212 9.06 -2.92 12.90
C SER A 212 7.66 -3.44 13.25
N ASP A 213 7.04 -2.80 14.25
CA ASP A 213 5.66 -3.07 14.71
C ASP A 213 4.55 -2.63 13.74
N HIS A 214 4.91 -2.05 12.58
CA HIS A 214 3.95 -1.67 11.56
C HIS A 214 3.23 -2.86 10.91
N THR A 215 3.91 -4.00 10.75
CA THR A 215 3.38 -5.14 9.99
C THR A 215 3.62 -6.48 10.66
N GLN A 216 4.87 -6.94 10.78
CA GLN A 216 5.16 -8.23 11.42
C GLN A 216 5.30 -8.17 12.95
N GLY A 217 5.64 -7.01 13.54
CA GLY A 217 5.95 -6.93 14.97
C GLY A 217 7.42 -7.22 15.27
N ASN A 218 7.97 -6.63 16.32
CA ASN A 218 9.29 -7.02 16.81
C ASN A 218 9.20 -8.26 17.72
N TRP A 219 9.06 -9.43 17.09
CA TRP A 219 8.97 -10.72 17.77
C TRP A 219 10.35 -11.27 18.19
N ASN A 220 10.40 -12.20 19.15
CA ASN A 220 11.66 -12.84 19.56
C ASN A 220 11.48 -14.36 19.60
N GLY A 221 12.41 -15.09 18.98
CA GLY A 221 12.41 -16.55 18.91
C GLY A 221 13.04 -17.05 17.62
N VAL A 222 12.64 -18.25 17.20
CA VAL A 222 12.99 -18.85 15.90
C VAL A 222 11.74 -19.50 15.35
N VAL A 223 11.16 -18.97 14.27
CA VAL A 223 9.82 -19.36 13.78
C VAL A 223 9.85 -20.42 12.68
N GLY A 224 10.99 -20.56 12.01
CA GLY A 224 11.24 -21.62 11.03
C GLY A 224 11.96 -22.84 11.62
N ARG A 225 12.28 -23.81 10.76
CA ARG A 225 12.99 -25.06 11.04
C ARG A 225 14.24 -24.85 11.90
N ILE A 226 14.42 -25.75 12.87
CA ILE A 226 15.60 -25.83 13.75
C ILE A 226 16.12 -27.27 13.67
N GLU A 227 17.35 -27.47 13.24
CA GLU A 227 17.92 -28.81 13.05
C GLU A 227 19.43 -28.84 13.22
N LEU A 228 19.94 -29.97 13.72
CA LEU A 228 21.33 -30.37 13.52
C LEU A 228 21.42 -31.22 12.25
N SER A 229 22.52 -31.13 11.51
CA SER A 229 22.84 -32.03 10.41
C SER A 229 24.32 -32.43 10.44
N ALA A 230 24.65 -33.65 10.02
CA ALA A 230 26.03 -34.09 9.88
C ALA A 230 26.39 -34.38 8.42
N ALA A 231 27.54 -33.88 7.98
CA ALA A 231 28.10 -34.11 6.64
C ALA A 231 29.53 -34.67 6.75
N GLU A 232 30.03 -35.31 5.70
CA GLU A 232 31.42 -35.81 5.70
C GLU A 232 32.46 -34.68 5.72
N LEU A 233 33.68 -35.05 6.13
CA LEU A 233 34.85 -34.16 6.25
C LEU A 233 35.21 -33.43 4.95
N VAL A 234 34.73 -33.92 3.81
CA VAL A 234 34.77 -33.25 2.51
C VAL A 234 33.35 -33.17 1.98
N SER A 235 32.81 -31.95 1.91
CA SER A 235 31.40 -31.69 1.57
C SER A 235 31.25 -30.45 0.70
N ILE A 236 30.19 -30.40 -0.12
CA ILE A 236 29.89 -29.25 -0.98
C ILE A 236 29.13 -28.21 -0.14
N GLU A 237 29.86 -27.17 0.24
CA GLU A 237 29.41 -26.06 1.10
C GLU A 237 28.53 -25.07 0.33
N ASP A 238 28.80 -24.90 -0.96
CA ASP A 238 28.07 -23.97 -1.83
C ASP A 238 27.96 -24.50 -3.27
N LEU A 239 26.84 -24.19 -3.93
CA LEU A 239 26.54 -24.62 -5.29
C LEU A 239 25.60 -23.60 -5.96
N GLN A 240 26.14 -22.84 -6.91
CA GLN A 240 25.45 -21.78 -7.65
C GLN A 240 25.31 -22.16 -9.13
N VAL A 241 24.16 -21.84 -9.73
CA VAL A 241 23.84 -22.18 -11.11
C VAL A 241 23.47 -20.92 -11.89
N TYR A 242 24.19 -20.65 -12.96
CA TYR A 242 24.02 -19.48 -13.82
C TYR A 242 23.47 -19.94 -15.19
N PRO A 243 22.18 -19.70 -15.49
CA PRO A 243 21.53 -20.23 -16.69
C PRO A 243 21.78 -19.40 -17.96
N HIS A 244 22.14 -20.07 -19.06
CA HIS A 244 22.42 -19.46 -20.36
C HIS A 244 21.38 -19.92 -21.40
N VAL A 245 20.36 -19.10 -21.65
CA VAL A 245 19.23 -19.46 -22.53
C VAL A 245 19.67 -19.66 -23.98
N ALA A 246 20.57 -18.82 -24.50
CA ALA A 246 21.01 -18.86 -25.90
C ALA A 246 21.83 -20.13 -26.23
N THR A 247 22.68 -20.59 -25.32
CA THR A 247 23.50 -21.82 -25.48
C THR A 247 22.80 -23.07 -24.99
N LYS A 248 21.68 -22.94 -24.25
CA LYS A 248 21.03 -24.03 -23.51
C LYS A 248 21.99 -24.73 -22.53
N SER A 249 22.88 -23.96 -21.91
CA SER A 249 23.81 -24.45 -20.88
C SER A 249 23.58 -23.77 -19.53
N VAL A 250 24.30 -24.25 -18.51
CA VAL A 250 24.47 -23.58 -17.23
C VAL A 250 25.94 -23.57 -16.83
N THR A 251 26.42 -22.44 -16.29
CA THR A 251 27.67 -22.46 -15.51
C THR A 251 27.33 -22.93 -14.10
N VAL A 252 27.91 -24.03 -13.68
CA VAL A 252 27.92 -24.47 -12.28
C VAL A 252 29.17 -23.92 -11.61
N LYS A 253 29.00 -23.20 -10.50
CA LYS A 253 30.11 -22.78 -9.63
C LYS A 253 29.89 -23.41 -8.25
N GLY A 254 30.92 -24.00 -7.65
CA GLY A 254 30.77 -24.69 -6.37
C GLY A 254 31.98 -24.55 -5.45
N ARG A 255 31.73 -24.67 -4.14
CA ARG A 255 32.74 -24.60 -3.08
C ARG A 255 32.72 -25.90 -2.28
N VAL A 256 33.87 -26.55 -2.20
CA VAL A 256 34.09 -27.73 -1.36
C VAL A 256 34.73 -27.27 -0.05
N ALA A 257 34.08 -27.56 1.07
CA ALA A 257 34.67 -27.45 2.40
C ALA A 257 35.48 -28.72 2.71
N ASN A 258 36.63 -28.56 3.36
CA ASN A 258 37.53 -29.65 3.71
C ASN A 258 38.01 -29.48 5.16
N THR A 259 37.48 -30.30 6.07
CA THR A 259 37.87 -30.30 7.49
C THR A 259 38.89 -31.38 7.83
N THR A 260 39.52 -32.03 6.83
CA THR A 260 40.58 -33.03 7.05
C THR A 260 41.95 -32.41 7.37
N GLY A 261 42.16 -31.13 7.04
CA GLY A 261 43.48 -30.50 7.07
C GLY A 261 44.44 -30.92 5.94
N GLN A 262 44.02 -31.81 5.03
CA GLN A 262 44.88 -32.37 3.98
C GLN A 262 44.50 -31.83 2.61
N THR A 263 45.50 -31.41 1.81
CA THR A 263 45.32 -31.05 0.40
C THR A 263 45.02 -32.29 -0.44
N SER A 264 44.05 -32.23 -1.35
CA SER A 264 43.67 -33.36 -2.20
C SER A 264 43.23 -32.93 -3.61
N THR A 265 43.01 -33.91 -4.49
CA THR A 265 42.51 -33.72 -5.85
C THR A 265 41.60 -34.90 -6.20
N ASN A 266 40.31 -34.63 -6.38
CA ASN A 266 39.30 -35.66 -6.66
C ASN A 266 38.33 -35.16 -7.74
N ASN A 267 37.47 -36.05 -8.23
CA ASN A 267 36.42 -35.67 -9.18
C ASN A 267 35.11 -35.39 -8.42
N ILE A 268 34.56 -34.20 -8.59
CA ILE A 268 33.16 -33.91 -8.26
C ILE A 268 32.31 -34.43 -9.42
N ALA A 269 31.35 -35.31 -9.14
CA ALA A 269 30.35 -35.70 -10.11
C ALA A 269 29.20 -34.70 -10.09
N LEU A 270 28.76 -34.24 -11.27
CA LEU A 270 27.60 -33.34 -11.46
C LEU A 270 26.55 -34.04 -12.32
N CYS A 271 25.30 -34.11 -11.85
CA CYS A 271 24.17 -34.59 -12.65
C CYS A 271 23.07 -33.54 -12.68
N LEU A 272 22.65 -33.17 -13.89
CA LEU A 272 21.59 -32.20 -14.15
C LEU A 272 20.37 -32.96 -14.67
N LEU A 273 19.23 -32.81 -13.98
CA LEU A 273 17.97 -33.47 -14.27
C LEU A 273 16.87 -32.46 -14.60
N ASP A 274 15.97 -32.85 -15.49
CA ASP A 274 14.68 -32.17 -15.70
C ASP A 274 13.65 -32.77 -14.75
N ARG A 275 13.05 -31.96 -13.87
CA ARG A 275 12.14 -32.44 -12.80
C ARG A 275 10.77 -32.91 -13.34
N PHE A 276 10.54 -32.77 -14.65
CA PHE A 276 9.31 -33.14 -15.36
C PHE A 276 9.56 -34.24 -16.41
N ASP A 277 10.76 -34.80 -16.51
CA ASP A 277 11.00 -36.02 -17.31
C ASP A 277 10.45 -37.24 -16.56
N ALA A 278 9.63 -38.05 -17.25
CA ALA A 278 9.09 -39.29 -16.71
C ALA A 278 10.10 -40.45 -16.71
N ARG A 279 11.27 -40.30 -17.35
CA ARG A 279 12.36 -41.29 -17.42
C ARG A 279 13.74 -40.62 -17.31
N PRO A 280 14.03 -39.92 -16.20
CA PRO A 280 15.26 -39.16 -16.04
C PRO A 280 16.49 -40.06 -16.23
N ARG A 281 17.28 -39.76 -17.26
CA ARG A 281 18.63 -40.30 -17.41
C ARG A 281 19.54 -39.59 -16.41
N LEU A 282 20.56 -40.30 -15.91
CA LEU A 282 21.58 -39.75 -15.01
C LEU A 282 22.92 -39.55 -15.75
N PRO A 283 23.05 -38.61 -16.70
CA PRO A 283 24.36 -38.26 -17.25
C PRO A 283 25.16 -37.52 -16.18
N THR A 284 26.28 -38.11 -15.76
CA THR A 284 27.19 -37.50 -14.79
C THR A 284 28.40 -36.89 -15.49
N THR A 285 28.53 -35.57 -15.46
CA THR A 285 29.76 -34.88 -15.85
C THR A 285 30.71 -34.88 -14.65
N ASN A 286 31.92 -35.43 -14.83
CA ASN A 286 32.94 -35.42 -13.79
C ASN A 286 33.87 -34.21 -13.97
N VAL A 287 34.04 -33.43 -12.91
CA VAL A 287 34.88 -32.24 -12.85
C VAL A 287 36.03 -32.50 -11.88
N THR A 288 37.28 -32.43 -12.33
CA THR A 288 38.44 -32.60 -11.43
C THR A 288 38.66 -31.33 -10.61
N VAL A 289 38.54 -31.45 -9.29
CA VAL A 289 38.64 -30.34 -8.34
C VAL A 289 39.85 -30.54 -7.43
N LYS A 290 40.63 -29.47 -7.27
CA LYS A 290 41.72 -29.41 -6.30
C LYS A 290 41.27 -28.59 -5.11
N TRP A 291 41.43 -29.12 -3.90
CA TRP A 291 41.17 -28.38 -2.67
C TRP A 291 42.39 -28.40 -1.75
N GLY A 292 42.69 -27.25 -1.16
CA GLY A 292 43.72 -27.12 -0.14
C GLY A 292 43.23 -27.68 1.20
N ALA A 293 44.05 -27.50 2.24
CA ALA A 293 43.80 -27.98 3.60
C ALA A 293 42.50 -27.49 4.28
N GLN A 294 41.77 -26.53 3.68
CA GLN A 294 40.55 -25.93 4.24
C GLN A 294 39.37 -25.90 3.25
N SER A 295 39.63 -25.62 1.97
CA SER A 295 38.59 -25.57 0.93
C SER A 295 39.16 -25.65 -0.49
N GLY A 296 38.28 -25.86 -1.47
CA GLY A 296 38.54 -25.63 -2.89
C GLY A 296 37.29 -25.12 -3.61
N THR A 297 37.46 -24.67 -4.85
CA THR A 297 36.36 -24.21 -5.72
C THR A 297 36.42 -24.91 -7.07
N PHE A 298 35.28 -24.97 -7.75
CA PHE A 298 35.18 -25.51 -9.10
C PHE A 298 34.19 -24.73 -9.95
N GLU A 299 34.40 -24.79 -11.26
CA GLU A 299 33.53 -24.20 -12.28
C GLU A 299 33.40 -25.16 -13.46
N ALA A 300 32.19 -25.34 -14.00
CA ALA A 300 31.93 -26.24 -15.12
C ALA A 300 30.69 -25.83 -15.91
N GLU A 301 30.77 -25.91 -17.24
CA GLU A 301 29.60 -25.81 -18.13
C GLU A 301 28.88 -27.16 -18.23
N LEU A 302 27.55 -27.15 -18.10
CA LEU A 302 26.69 -28.30 -18.35
C LEU A 302 25.61 -27.94 -19.38
N ALA A 303 25.39 -28.79 -20.38
CA ALA A 303 24.24 -28.66 -21.26
C ALA A 303 22.94 -29.04 -20.52
N VAL A 304 21.89 -28.26 -20.69
CA VAL A 304 20.56 -28.55 -20.11
C VAL A 304 19.92 -29.71 -20.89
N PRO A 305 19.42 -30.77 -20.20
CA PRO A 305 18.91 -31.97 -20.84
C PRO A 305 17.56 -31.78 -21.53
N GLY A 306 17.19 -32.77 -22.35
CA GLY A 306 15.89 -32.83 -23.02
C GLY A 306 15.74 -31.72 -24.06
N ALA A 307 14.60 -31.02 -24.03
CA ALA A 307 14.35 -29.90 -24.93
C ALA A 307 15.05 -28.60 -24.49
N ALA A 308 15.54 -28.53 -23.25
CA ALA A 308 15.96 -27.30 -22.57
C ALA A 308 14.88 -26.19 -22.72
N ALA A 309 13.68 -26.49 -22.23
CA ALA A 309 12.58 -25.52 -22.17
C ALA A 309 12.82 -24.49 -21.05
N THR A 310 12.53 -23.23 -21.33
CA THR A 310 12.83 -22.11 -20.42
C THR A 310 11.79 -21.94 -19.31
N TRP A 311 12.17 -21.27 -18.22
CA TRP A 311 11.25 -20.89 -17.15
C TRP A 311 10.69 -19.47 -17.36
N ASP A 312 9.38 -19.28 -17.24
CA ASP A 312 8.71 -17.98 -17.12
C ASP A 312 7.32 -18.08 -16.45
N GLU A 313 6.54 -16.97 -16.43
CA GLU A 313 5.21 -16.94 -15.81
C GLU A 313 4.15 -17.88 -16.42
N PHE A 314 4.39 -18.38 -17.65
CA PHE A 314 3.50 -19.29 -18.38
C PHE A 314 4.02 -20.73 -18.38
N ASN A 315 5.35 -20.91 -18.37
CA ASN A 315 6.01 -22.22 -18.34
C ASN A 315 6.96 -22.33 -17.14
N PRO A 316 6.51 -22.76 -15.95
CA PRO A 316 7.36 -22.89 -14.77
C PRO A 316 8.25 -24.16 -14.82
N ARG A 317 9.14 -24.25 -15.83
CA ARG A 317 10.03 -25.42 -16.03
C ARG A 317 11.22 -25.39 -15.08
N LEU A 318 11.28 -26.36 -14.18
CA LEU A 318 12.34 -26.48 -13.17
C LEU A 318 13.25 -27.69 -13.43
N TYR A 319 14.53 -27.47 -13.19
CA TYR A 319 15.61 -28.44 -13.27
C TYR A 319 16.24 -28.63 -11.89
N GLU A 320 16.93 -29.73 -11.69
CA GLU A 320 17.61 -30.10 -10.45
C GLU A 320 19.06 -30.43 -10.77
N LEU A 321 20.00 -29.73 -10.14
CA LEU A 321 21.41 -30.05 -10.18
C LEU A 321 21.78 -30.76 -8.87
N THR A 322 22.39 -31.94 -9.00
CA THR A 322 23.01 -32.64 -7.86
C THR A 322 24.50 -32.77 -8.08
N ALA A 323 25.28 -32.49 -7.03
CA ALA A 323 26.73 -32.59 -7.03
C ALA A 323 27.22 -33.49 -5.89
N TRP A 324 28.20 -34.36 -6.16
CA TRP A 324 28.74 -35.36 -5.20
C TRP A 324 30.25 -35.22 -5.00
N THR A 325 30.75 -35.49 -3.79
CA THR A 325 32.19 -35.52 -3.48
C THR A 325 32.88 -36.87 -3.76
N ASP A 326 32.11 -37.93 -3.99
CA ASP A 326 32.59 -39.26 -4.42
C ASP A 326 31.84 -39.72 -5.69
N VAL A 327 32.59 -40.31 -6.63
CA VAL A 327 32.11 -40.92 -7.88
C VAL A 327 31.20 -42.14 -7.61
N ARG A 328 31.14 -42.65 -6.38
CA ARG A 328 30.18 -43.69 -5.94
C ARG A 328 28.71 -43.24 -5.93
N LEU A 329 28.43 -41.95 -6.13
CA LEU A 329 27.07 -41.36 -6.22
C LEU A 329 26.18 -41.61 -4.99
N ASP A 330 26.79 -41.72 -3.80
CA ASP A 330 26.04 -41.84 -2.55
C ASP A 330 25.22 -40.56 -2.28
N ARG A 331 23.90 -40.72 -2.16
CA ARG A 331 22.97 -39.59 -1.90
C ARG A 331 23.22 -38.91 -0.56
N GLN A 332 23.90 -39.56 0.38
CA GLN A 332 24.30 -38.97 1.67
C GLN A 332 25.42 -37.92 1.51
N ASN A 333 26.18 -37.99 0.40
CA ASN A 333 27.28 -37.07 0.09
C ASN A 333 26.96 -36.16 -1.10
N ALA A 334 25.71 -35.68 -1.17
CA ALA A 334 25.17 -34.90 -2.27
C ALA A 334 24.71 -33.50 -1.83
N LYS A 335 25.05 -32.46 -2.61
CA LYS A 335 24.38 -31.15 -2.54
C LYS A 335 23.43 -31.04 -3.73
N GLN A 336 22.16 -30.79 -3.45
CA GLN A 336 21.13 -30.54 -4.46
C GLN A 336 20.75 -29.06 -4.49
N VAL A 337 20.48 -28.53 -5.69
CA VAL A 337 19.85 -27.21 -5.90
C VAL A 337 18.85 -27.27 -7.05
N VAL A 338 17.76 -26.52 -6.94
CA VAL A 338 16.73 -26.37 -7.98
C VAL A 338 16.94 -25.04 -8.68
N PHE A 339 16.74 -25.01 -10.00
CA PHE A 339 16.84 -23.79 -10.80
C PHE A 339 15.89 -23.84 -12.01
N GLY A 340 15.77 -22.72 -12.74
CA GLY A 340 15.08 -22.66 -14.03
C GLY A 340 15.99 -22.08 -15.11
N LEU A 341 15.88 -22.58 -16.34
CA LEU A 341 16.61 -22.01 -17.48
C LEU A 341 15.92 -20.70 -17.89
N ARG A 342 16.34 -19.57 -17.31
CA ARG A 342 15.73 -18.25 -17.54
C ARG A 342 16.77 -17.14 -17.64
N GLU A 343 16.60 -16.27 -18.62
CA GLU A 343 17.35 -15.01 -18.77
C GLU A 343 16.40 -13.83 -18.46
N ILE A 344 16.89 -12.81 -17.74
CA ILE A 344 16.25 -11.50 -17.64
C ILE A 344 17.20 -10.43 -18.20
N ALA A 345 16.67 -9.52 -19.01
CA ALA A 345 17.45 -8.41 -19.58
C ALA A 345 16.63 -7.11 -19.61
N ALA A 346 17.35 -6.00 -19.67
CA ALA A 346 16.81 -4.68 -20.00
C ALA A 346 17.33 -4.26 -21.39
N ARG A 347 16.45 -3.74 -22.26
CA ARG A 347 16.81 -3.23 -23.59
C ARG A 347 16.16 -1.87 -23.81
N GLY A 348 16.93 -0.79 -23.67
CA GLY A 348 16.36 0.54 -23.55
C GLY A 348 15.34 0.54 -22.39
N ARG A 349 14.10 0.96 -22.65
CA ARG A 349 13.02 0.95 -21.65
C ARG A 349 12.16 -0.32 -21.60
N GLU A 350 12.58 -1.41 -22.25
CA GLU A 350 11.87 -2.70 -22.23
C GLU A 350 12.51 -3.71 -21.27
N PHE A 351 11.69 -4.39 -20.46
CA PHE A 351 12.10 -5.61 -19.75
C PHE A 351 11.85 -6.83 -20.64
N LEU A 352 12.83 -7.74 -20.69
CA LEU A 352 12.76 -8.98 -21.45
C LEU A 352 12.95 -10.19 -20.51
N ILE A 353 12.12 -11.21 -20.65
CA ILE A 353 12.34 -12.56 -20.07
C ILE A 353 12.52 -13.53 -21.24
N ASN A 354 13.65 -14.24 -21.30
CA ASN A 354 13.98 -15.15 -22.40
C ASN A 354 13.88 -14.48 -23.79
N GLY A 355 14.24 -13.18 -23.87
CA GLY A 355 14.09 -12.34 -25.06
C GLY A 355 12.67 -11.83 -25.37
N ARG A 356 11.65 -12.27 -24.62
CA ARG A 356 10.24 -11.88 -24.79
C ARG A 356 9.91 -10.63 -23.94
N PRO A 357 9.30 -9.56 -24.50
CA PRO A 357 8.85 -8.42 -23.71
C PRO A 357 7.85 -8.82 -22.61
N ILE A 358 8.05 -8.27 -21.42
CA ILE A 358 7.13 -8.46 -20.27
C ILE A 358 6.69 -7.12 -19.68
N PHE A 359 5.61 -7.17 -18.92
CA PHE A 359 5.17 -6.11 -18.03
C PHE A 359 5.00 -6.69 -16.63
N PHE A 360 5.66 -6.12 -15.63
CA PHE A 360 5.49 -6.51 -14.24
C PHE A 360 4.14 -5.99 -13.73
N ARG A 361 3.18 -6.89 -13.55
CA ARG A 361 1.86 -6.63 -12.97
C ARG A 361 1.99 -7.00 -11.50
N GLY A 362 2.44 -6.05 -10.68
CA GLY A 362 2.94 -6.31 -9.34
C GLY A 362 2.14 -5.67 -8.22
N THR A 363 2.29 -6.22 -7.03
CA THR A 363 1.90 -5.61 -5.75
C THR A 363 3.06 -5.65 -4.77
N LEU A 364 2.97 -4.91 -3.67
CA LEU A 364 3.87 -5.05 -2.55
C LEU A 364 3.46 -6.20 -1.63
N GLU A 365 4.40 -6.62 -0.79
CA GLU A 365 4.17 -7.47 0.37
C GLU A 365 5.07 -6.94 1.50
N CYS A 366 4.46 -6.47 2.58
CA CYS A 366 5.11 -5.72 3.65
C CYS A 366 5.30 -6.55 4.93
N CYS A 367 5.33 -7.89 4.81
CA CYS A 367 5.36 -8.86 5.90
C CYS A 367 4.06 -8.89 6.74
N ILE A 368 2.91 -8.93 6.05
CA ILE A 368 1.58 -8.78 6.64
C ILE A 368 0.97 -10.16 6.96
N PHE A 369 1.22 -10.65 8.19
CA PHE A 369 0.75 -11.96 8.63
C PHE A 369 0.03 -11.93 9.99
N PRO A 370 -1.20 -11.39 10.09
CA PRO A 370 -1.85 -11.15 11.38
C PRO A 370 -2.17 -12.40 12.22
N LYS A 371 -2.23 -13.58 11.61
CA LYS A 371 -2.47 -14.86 12.31
C LYS A 371 -1.25 -15.35 13.10
N THR A 372 -0.05 -14.86 12.78
CA THR A 372 1.23 -15.32 13.35
C THR A 372 2.07 -14.18 13.91
N GLY A 373 2.01 -12.96 13.36
CA GLY A 373 3.00 -11.91 13.69
C GLY A 373 4.41 -12.28 13.22
N TYR A 374 4.53 -13.02 12.11
CA TYR A 374 5.76 -13.37 11.41
C TYR A 374 5.42 -14.12 10.10
N PRO A 375 6.31 -14.12 9.10
CA PRO A 375 6.04 -14.77 7.81
C PRO A 375 6.08 -16.31 7.93
N PRO A 376 5.22 -17.04 7.20
CA PRO A 376 5.21 -18.50 7.20
C PRO A 376 6.44 -19.06 6.46
N THR A 377 7.00 -20.16 6.95
CA THR A 377 8.10 -20.89 6.29
C THR A 377 7.64 -22.16 5.56
N ASP A 378 6.33 -22.33 5.35
CA ASP A 378 5.74 -23.40 4.55
C ASP A 378 5.36 -22.91 3.13
N VAL A 379 5.45 -23.80 2.14
CA VAL A 379 5.21 -23.48 0.72
C VAL A 379 3.73 -23.25 0.42
N GLU A 380 2.81 -23.87 1.16
CA GLU A 380 1.37 -23.82 0.89
C GLU A 380 0.78 -22.42 1.15
N SER A 381 1.18 -21.80 2.26
CA SER A 381 0.84 -20.42 2.61
C SER A 381 1.24 -19.44 1.50
N TRP A 382 2.46 -19.55 0.96
CA TRP A 382 2.93 -18.71 -0.14
C TRP A 382 2.22 -19.02 -1.47
N GLN A 383 1.91 -20.30 -1.73
CA GLN A 383 1.05 -20.64 -2.87
C GLN A 383 -0.37 -20.05 -2.74
N LYS A 384 -0.94 -19.85 -1.54
CA LYS A 384 -2.22 -19.12 -1.37
C LYS A 384 -2.09 -17.67 -1.87
N VAL A 385 -1.07 -16.96 -1.40
CA VAL A 385 -0.79 -15.56 -1.76
C VAL A 385 -0.61 -15.42 -3.28
N ILE A 386 0.24 -16.25 -3.89
CA ILE A 386 0.53 -16.19 -5.34
C ILE A 386 -0.71 -16.52 -6.18
N ARG A 387 -1.56 -17.46 -5.72
CA ARG A 387 -2.85 -17.76 -6.38
C ARG A 387 -3.80 -16.56 -6.31
N ALA A 388 -3.86 -15.84 -5.19
CA ALA A 388 -4.65 -14.61 -5.07
C ALA A 388 -4.14 -13.51 -6.02
N CYS A 389 -2.82 -13.32 -6.13
CA CYS A 389 -2.23 -12.42 -7.13
C CYS A 389 -2.59 -12.82 -8.56
N LYS A 390 -2.36 -14.08 -8.96
CA LYS A 390 -2.67 -14.57 -10.32
C LYS A 390 -4.16 -14.51 -10.65
N ALA A 391 -5.06 -14.69 -9.68
CA ALA A 391 -6.50 -14.50 -9.87
C ALA A 391 -6.89 -13.05 -10.23
N HIS A 392 -6.10 -12.06 -9.78
CA HIS A 392 -6.25 -10.64 -10.15
C HIS A 392 -5.35 -10.23 -11.33
N GLY A 393 -4.76 -11.20 -12.04
CA GLY A 393 -3.94 -10.98 -13.24
C GLY A 393 -2.49 -10.56 -12.99
N LEU A 394 -2.06 -10.48 -11.72
CA LEU A 394 -0.69 -10.12 -11.34
C LEU A 394 0.29 -11.27 -11.63
N ASN A 395 1.54 -10.93 -11.91
CA ASN A 395 2.67 -11.86 -12.09
C ASN A 395 3.87 -11.55 -11.17
N HIS A 396 3.77 -10.53 -10.31
CA HIS A 396 4.90 -9.99 -9.56
C HIS A 396 4.55 -9.63 -8.10
N ILE A 397 5.51 -9.81 -7.19
CA ILE A 397 5.52 -9.22 -5.84
C ILE A 397 6.86 -8.50 -5.60
N ARG A 398 6.81 -7.33 -4.97
CA ARG A 398 7.95 -6.66 -4.34
C ARG A 398 7.90 -6.87 -2.82
N PHE A 399 8.93 -7.46 -2.25
CA PHE A 399 9.08 -7.53 -0.79
C PHE A 399 9.62 -6.20 -0.27
N HIS A 400 8.75 -5.43 0.40
CA HIS A 400 8.99 -4.03 0.72
C HIS A 400 9.86 -3.88 1.97
N SER A 401 11.11 -3.44 1.82
CA SER A 401 12.12 -3.37 2.90
C SER A 401 12.37 -4.69 3.64
N TRP A 402 12.15 -5.86 3.00
CA TRP A 402 12.44 -7.17 3.60
C TRP A 402 12.69 -8.28 2.56
N CYS A 403 13.14 -9.44 3.05
CA CYS A 403 13.40 -10.64 2.25
C CYS A 403 12.63 -11.85 2.82
N PRO A 404 11.89 -12.61 1.99
CA PRO A 404 11.04 -13.73 2.43
C PRO A 404 11.86 -15.00 2.70
N PRO A 405 11.29 -16.00 3.39
CA PRO A 405 11.92 -17.31 3.53
C PRO A 405 11.91 -18.11 2.21
N GLU A 406 12.79 -19.12 2.10
CA GLU A 406 12.95 -20.02 0.93
C GLU A 406 11.61 -20.53 0.37
N ALA A 407 10.67 -20.85 1.24
CA ALA A 407 9.33 -21.33 0.89
C ALA A 407 8.55 -20.39 -0.05
N ALA A 408 8.77 -19.08 0.02
CA ALA A 408 8.18 -18.11 -0.90
C ALA A 408 8.73 -18.26 -2.32
N PHE A 409 10.06 -18.39 -2.45
CA PHE A 409 10.73 -18.59 -3.72
C PHE A 409 10.35 -19.93 -4.33
N VAL A 410 10.33 -21.00 -3.54
CA VAL A 410 9.87 -22.34 -3.97
C VAL A 410 8.41 -22.31 -4.47
N ALA A 411 7.52 -21.55 -3.83
CA ALA A 411 6.14 -21.38 -4.29
C ALA A 411 6.06 -20.60 -5.62
N ALA A 412 6.87 -19.56 -5.79
CA ALA A 412 6.92 -18.75 -7.02
C ALA A 412 7.57 -19.47 -8.20
N ASP A 413 8.63 -20.23 -7.96
CA ASP A 413 9.28 -21.13 -8.91
C ASP A 413 8.30 -22.16 -9.47
N GLN A 414 7.48 -22.77 -8.61
CA GLN A 414 6.48 -23.78 -8.97
C GLN A 414 5.28 -23.18 -9.73
N LEU A 415 4.90 -21.94 -9.42
CA LEU A 415 3.70 -21.30 -9.99
C LEU A 415 4.00 -20.35 -11.17
N GLY A 416 5.26 -20.06 -11.46
CA GLY A 416 5.69 -19.12 -12.49
C GLY A 416 5.37 -17.67 -12.09
N PHE A 417 6.11 -17.12 -11.13
CA PHE A 417 5.83 -15.81 -10.55
C PHE A 417 7.13 -15.06 -10.18
N TYR A 418 7.15 -13.73 -10.31
CA TYR A 418 8.37 -12.92 -10.30
C TYR A 418 8.55 -12.10 -9.02
N TYR A 419 9.77 -12.08 -8.46
CA TYR A 419 10.07 -11.35 -7.22
C TYR A 419 11.12 -10.24 -7.37
N GLN A 420 10.83 -9.10 -6.74
CA GLN A 420 11.81 -8.09 -6.32
C GLN A 420 12.10 -8.27 -4.83
N VAL A 421 13.38 -8.41 -4.49
CA VAL A 421 13.87 -8.62 -3.11
C VAL A 421 14.62 -7.38 -2.64
N GLU A 422 14.40 -6.97 -1.38
CA GLU A 422 15.07 -5.85 -0.73
C GLU A 422 15.88 -6.30 0.49
N CYS A 423 17.02 -5.65 0.75
CA CYS A 423 18.01 -6.07 1.77
C CYS A 423 17.62 -5.69 3.21
N GLY A 424 16.33 -5.61 3.53
CA GLY A 424 15.85 -5.40 4.89
C GLY A 424 15.78 -3.95 5.39
N VAL A 425 15.94 -2.93 4.53
CA VAL A 425 16.20 -1.54 4.97
C VAL A 425 15.28 -0.46 4.39
N TRP A 426 15.14 0.63 5.16
CA TRP A 426 14.55 1.92 4.81
C TRP A 426 15.37 3.04 5.52
N THR A 427 16.62 3.24 5.10
CA THR A 427 17.67 3.93 5.90
C THR A 427 18.55 4.90 5.09
N GLN A 428 19.63 5.40 5.71
CA GLN A 428 20.61 6.34 5.13
C GLN A 428 21.98 5.65 4.88
N PRO A 429 22.22 5.08 3.69
CA PRO A 429 23.49 4.45 3.36
C PRO A 429 24.59 5.46 2.97
N GLY A 430 25.84 5.02 3.06
CA GLY A 430 27.04 5.75 2.63
C GLY A 430 27.62 6.71 3.67
N ASN A 431 27.20 6.62 4.93
CA ASN A 431 27.63 7.51 6.01
C ASN A 431 28.76 6.95 6.90
N GLY A 432 29.20 5.71 6.68
CA GLY A 432 30.24 5.03 7.44
C GLY A 432 29.75 4.35 8.73
N LYS A 433 28.43 4.28 8.97
CA LYS A 433 27.85 3.44 10.05
C LYS A 433 27.96 1.95 9.71
N PRO A 434 27.83 1.03 10.69
CA PRO A 434 27.88 -0.42 10.45
C PRO A 434 26.87 -0.96 9.41
N ILE A 435 25.79 -0.21 9.13
CA ILE A 435 24.82 -0.55 8.08
C ILE A 435 25.46 -0.65 6.69
N ASP A 436 26.48 0.17 6.41
CA ASP A 436 27.13 0.24 5.09
C ASP A 436 27.86 -1.06 4.74
N GLN A 437 28.43 -1.76 5.74
CA GLN A 437 29.05 -3.08 5.56
C GLN A 437 28.00 -4.19 5.66
N TRP A 438 27.11 -4.13 6.66
CA TRP A 438 26.06 -5.15 6.86
C TRP A 438 25.18 -5.32 5.63
N LEU A 439 24.95 -4.27 4.84
CA LEU A 439 24.24 -4.32 3.56
C LEU A 439 24.94 -5.15 2.48
N TYR A 440 26.29 -5.13 2.41
CA TYR A 440 27.02 -6.07 1.56
C TYR A 440 26.91 -7.48 2.12
N ASP A 441 27.18 -7.68 3.41
CA ASP A 441 27.13 -8.99 4.05
C ASP A 441 25.74 -9.65 3.92
N GLU A 442 24.66 -8.88 4.05
CA GLU A 442 23.27 -9.35 3.96
C GLU A 442 22.85 -9.62 2.51
N SER A 443 23.22 -8.75 1.56
CA SER A 443 22.95 -9.03 0.14
C SER A 443 23.75 -10.24 -0.35
N GLU A 444 24.98 -10.44 0.13
CA GLU A 444 25.76 -11.66 -0.14
C GLU A 444 25.09 -12.91 0.45
N ARG A 445 24.61 -12.85 1.70
CA ARG A 445 23.83 -13.95 2.29
C ARG A 445 22.57 -14.24 1.48
N ILE A 446 21.77 -13.23 1.12
CA ILE A 446 20.53 -13.36 0.34
C ILE A 446 20.80 -13.99 -1.03
N VAL A 447 21.80 -13.51 -1.77
CA VAL A 447 22.11 -14.03 -3.11
C VAL A 447 22.75 -15.43 -3.06
N ARG A 448 23.57 -15.72 -2.03
CA ARG A 448 24.09 -17.08 -1.81
C ARG A 448 22.97 -18.08 -1.50
N ALA A 449 22.01 -17.70 -0.66
CA ALA A 449 20.90 -18.56 -0.23
C ALA A 449 19.85 -18.76 -1.35
N TYR A 450 19.46 -17.69 -2.04
CA TYR A 450 18.26 -17.69 -2.89
C TYR A 450 18.52 -17.43 -4.38
N GLY A 451 19.75 -17.10 -4.79
CA GLY A 451 20.07 -16.68 -6.17
C GLY A 451 19.85 -17.76 -7.25
N ASN A 452 19.68 -19.04 -6.88
CA ASN A 452 19.35 -20.12 -7.82
C ASN A 452 17.85 -20.15 -8.20
N HIS A 453 16.96 -19.50 -7.44
CA HIS A 453 15.53 -19.52 -7.69
C HIS A 453 15.16 -18.68 -8.93
N PRO A 454 14.59 -19.26 -10.00
CA PRO A 454 14.22 -18.52 -11.20
C PRO A 454 13.12 -17.46 -10.98
N SER A 455 12.39 -17.51 -9.86
CA SER A 455 11.50 -16.41 -9.42
C SER A 455 12.24 -15.12 -9.01
N PHE A 456 13.50 -15.19 -8.54
CA PHE A 456 14.28 -14.02 -8.13
C PHE A 456 14.83 -13.29 -9.37
N VAL A 457 14.09 -12.28 -9.83
CA VAL A 457 14.40 -11.53 -11.07
C VAL A 457 14.99 -10.15 -10.85
N LEU A 458 14.66 -9.50 -9.73
CA LEU A 458 15.02 -8.12 -9.45
C LEU A 458 15.62 -8.01 -8.04
N LEU A 459 16.81 -7.41 -7.93
CA LEU A 459 17.44 -7.05 -6.67
C LEU A 459 17.41 -5.53 -6.48
N THR A 460 17.15 -5.10 -5.25
CA THR A 460 17.11 -3.69 -4.85
C THR A 460 17.72 -3.54 -3.46
N HIS A 461 18.42 -2.44 -3.20
CA HIS A 461 18.99 -2.17 -1.87
C HIS A 461 17.92 -2.13 -0.77
N GLY A 462 16.84 -1.37 -0.98
CA GLY A 462 15.78 -1.15 0.01
C GLY A 462 14.85 -0.02 -0.40
N ASN A 463 13.95 0.35 0.52
CA ASN A 463 12.99 1.42 0.26
C ASN A 463 13.57 2.81 0.49
N GLU A 464 13.22 3.75 -0.39
CA GLU A 464 13.39 5.21 -0.22
C GLU A 464 14.69 5.64 0.52
N PRO A 465 15.87 5.22 0.03
CA PRO A 465 17.14 5.55 0.66
C PRO A 465 17.37 7.06 0.66
N HIS A 466 17.78 7.59 1.81
CA HIS A 466 17.93 9.03 2.04
C HIS A 466 19.32 9.39 2.62
N GLY A 467 19.52 10.65 3.01
CA GLY A 467 20.84 11.14 3.45
C GLY A 467 21.77 11.58 2.30
N PRO A 468 22.92 12.24 2.62
CA PRO A 468 23.68 13.03 1.65
C PRO A 468 24.67 12.24 0.79
N LYS A 469 25.08 11.03 1.20
CA LYS A 469 26.08 10.20 0.49
C LYS A 469 25.50 8.98 -0.22
N ARG A 470 24.18 8.79 -0.15
CA ARG A 470 23.48 7.61 -0.68
C ARG A 470 23.85 7.29 -2.14
N GLU A 471 24.00 8.29 -2.99
CA GLU A 471 24.15 8.09 -4.43
C GLU A 471 25.53 7.50 -4.77
N GLU A 472 26.59 7.98 -4.13
CA GLU A 472 27.96 7.45 -4.28
C GLU A 472 28.09 6.01 -3.75
N TYR A 473 27.40 5.69 -2.65
CA TYR A 473 27.37 4.33 -2.09
C TYR A 473 26.56 3.38 -2.99
N LEU A 474 25.36 3.79 -3.39
CA LEU A 474 24.44 2.94 -4.12
C LEU A 474 24.90 2.67 -5.56
N ALA A 475 25.58 3.63 -6.22
CA ALA A 475 26.25 3.38 -7.49
C ALA A 475 27.24 2.20 -7.39
N LYS A 476 28.12 2.22 -6.36
CA LYS A 476 29.09 1.14 -6.10
C LYS A 476 28.41 -0.19 -5.75
N TRP A 477 27.31 -0.15 -4.99
CA TRP A 477 26.54 -1.35 -4.63
C TRP A 477 25.80 -1.95 -5.85
N VAL A 478 25.33 -1.13 -6.79
CA VAL A 478 24.74 -1.60 -8.06
C VAL A 478 25.80 -2.24 -8.96
N GLU A 479 26.97 -1.60 -9.15
CA GLU A 479 28.10 -2.20 -9.87
C GLU A 479 28.65 -3.47 -9.19
N PHE A 480 28.56 -3.55 -7.86
CA PHE A 480 28.90 -4.76 -7.12
C PHE A 480 28.01 -5.94 -7.51
N TRP A 481 26.71 -5.72 -7.72
CA TRP A 481 25.75 -6.80 -7.95
C TRP A 481 25.48 -7.14 -9.42
N LYS A 482 25.70 -6.21 -10.36
CA LYS A 482 25.58 -6.46 -11.81
C LYS A 482 26.30 -7.71 -12.30
N ARG A 483 27.45 -8.03 -11.69
CA ARG A 483 28.33 -9.15 -12.07
C ARG A 483 27.82 -10.55 -11.69
N ASP A 484 26.72 -10.68 -10.94
CA ASP A 484 26.09 -12.00 -10.73
C ASP A 484 25.24 -12.41 -11.95
N GLY A 485 24.55 -11.47 -12.60
CA GLY A 485 23.85 -11.69 -13.87
C GLY A 485 22.54 -12.50 -13.79
N ARG A 486 22.20 -13.13 -12.66
CA ARG A 486 20.94 -13.89 -12.51
C ARG A 486 19.71 -13.01 -12.30
N PHE A 487 19.88 -11.73 -12.02
CA PHE A 487 18.83 -10.74 -11.79
C PHE A 487 19.27 -9.35 -12.28
N LEU A 488 18.33 -8.42 -12.46
CA LEU A 488 18.64 -7.00 -12.67
C LEU A 488 18.74 -6.27 -11.34
N VAL A 489 19.58 -5.24 -11.27
CA VAL A 489 19.88 -4.47 -10.05
C VAL A 489 19.47 -3.00 -10.16
N THR A 490 18.94 -2.43 -9.08
CA THR A 490 18.68 -0.99 -8.94
C THR A 490 19.06 -0.46 -7.54
N SER A 491 19.42 0.82 -7.47
CA SER A 491 19.89 1.54 -6.28
C SER A 491 18.87 1.66 -5.15
N GLY A 492 17.57 1.61 -5.46
CA GLY A 492 16.53 1.82 -4.47
C GLY A 492 15.14 1.91 -5.10
N SER A 493 14.14 1.67 -4.28
CA SER A 493 12.75 1.90 -4.66
C SER A 493 12.38 3.38 -4.47
N ALA A 494 11.50 3.89 -5.34
CA ALA A 494 11.16 5.30 -5.56
C ALA A 494 12.28 6.19 -6.14
N TYR A 495 13.50 6.08 -5.61
CA TYR A 495 14.68 6.90 -5.92
C TYR A 495 15.95 6.28 -5.31
N PRO A 496 17.18 6.72 -5.70
CA PRO A 496 17.54 7.67 -6.77
C PRO A 496 17.68 7.00 -8.15
N GLN A 497 17.26 7.69 -9.21
CA GLN A 497 17.42 7.23 -10.60
C GLN A 497 18.86 7.44 -11.10
N LEU A 498 19.77 6.55 -10.69
CA LEU A 498 21.20 6.60 -11.03
C LEU A 498 21.49 6.01 -12.42
N PRO A 499 22.53 6.49 -13.15
CA PRO A 499 22.98 5.92 -14.42
C PRO A 499 23.40 4.45 -14.33
N GLU A 500 23.87 4.00 -13.17
CA GLU A 500 24.30 2.63 -12.92
C GLU A 500 23.11 1.65 -12.91
N ASN A 501 21.89 2.10 -12.64
CA ASN A 501 20.72 1.23 -12.49
C ASN A 501 20.36 0.51 -13.79
N GLN A 502 20.09 -0.80 -13.73
CA GLN A 502 19.61 -1.56 -14.90
C GLN A 502 18.11 -1.35 -15.18
N TYR A 503 17.37 -0.81 -14.20
CA TYR A 503 15.96 -0.45 -14.27
C TYR A 503 15.64 0.58 -13.18
N HIS A 504 14.48 1.24 -13.26
CA HIS A 504 14.04 2.17 -12.22
C HIS A 504 12.69 1.74 -11.63
N VAL A 505 12.60 1.77 -10.30
CA VAL A 505 11.33 1.82 -9.60
C VAL A 505 11.07 3.29 -9.27
N PHE A 506 10.11 3.93 -9.92
CA PHE A 506 9.98 5.39 -9.92
C PHE A 506 8.54 5.87 -9.67
N HIS A 507 8.41 6.92 -8.86
CA HIS A 507 7.15 7.42 -8.33
C HIS A 507 6.50 8.55 -9.16
N GLY A 508 7.17 9.07 -10.19
CA GLY A 508 6.63 10.11 -11.09
C GLY A 508 5.41 9.66 -11.94
N PRO A 509 5.47 8.52 -12.65
CA PRO A 509 4.38 8.05 -13.52
C PRO A 509 3.19 7.41 -12.77
N ARG A 510 2.64 8.10 -11.75
CA ARG A 510 1.44 7.67 -11.00
C ARG A 510 0.49 8.84 -10.70
N GLY A 511 -0.77 8.53 -10.42
CA GLY A 511 -1.78 9.51 -10.01
C GLY A 511 -2.55 10.21 -11.15
N PRO A 512 -3.38 11.21 -10.81
CA PRO A 512 -4.50 11.65 -11.66
C PRO A 512 -4.17 12.36 -12.97
N HIS A 513 -2.91 12.72 -13.25
CA HIS A 513 -2.56 13.34 -14.54
C HIS A 513 -2.58 12.35 -15.71
N GLY A 514 -2.42 11.04 -15.44
CA GLY A 514 -2.58 9.96 -16.42
C GLY A 514 -4.03 9.48 -16.63
N TRP A 515 -4.99 9.94 -15.82
CA TRP A 515 -6.38 9.49 -15.88
C TRP A 515 -7.16 10.03 -17.08
N LEU A 516 -8.29 9.39 -17.39
CA LEU A 516 -9.20 9.72 -18.50
C LEU A 516 -8.49 9.61 -19.85
N GLY A 517 -8.00 8.41 -20.19
CA GLY A 517 -7.41 8.11 -21.50
C GLY A 517 -6.03 8.72 -21.77
N LYS A 518 -5.42 9.36 -20.76
CA LYS A 518 -4.05 9.89 -20.81
C LYS A 518 -3.03 8.80 -20.46
N ASP A 519 -1.78 9.21 -20.34
CA ASP A 519 -0.61 8.37 -20.13
C ASP A 519 0.52 9.18 -19.47
N TYR A 520 1.58 8.50 -19.04
CA TYR A 520 2.69 9.03 -18.25
C TYR A 520 3.98 9.28 -19.06
N ARG A 521 3.89 9.43 -20.40
CA ARG A 521 5.07 9.51 -21.28
C ARG A 521 6.05 10.63 -20.92
N LYS A 522 5.54 11.76 -20.41
CA LYS A 522 6.35 12.92 -19.98
C LYS A 522 7.20 12.61 -18.75
N ASP A 523 6.68 11.83 -17.82
CA ASP A 523 7.34 11.55 -16.54
C ASP A 523 8.58 10.65 -16.74
N ILE A 524 8.59 9.85 -17.81
CA ILE A 524 9.67 8.92 -18.14
C ILE A 524 10.48 9.32 -19.39
N GLU A 525 10.27 10.52 -19.94
CA GLU A 525 10.86 10.94 -21.23
C GLU A 525 12.40 11.01 -21.20
N LYS A 526 12.99 11.25 -20.01
CA LYS A 526 14.44 11.43 -19.78
C LYS A 526 15.12 10.15 -19.28
N LEU A 527 14.36 9.09 -19.01
CA LEU A 527 14.87 7.84 -18.44
C LEU A 527 15.24 6.89 -19.59
N THR A 528 16.40 6.24 -19.48
CA THR A 528 16.96 5.39 -20.55
C THR A 528 16.72 3.89 -20.34
N VAL A 529 16.46 3.49 -19.09
CA VAL A 529 16.24 2.11 -18.65
C VAL A 529 14.76 1.84 -18.31
N PRO A 530 14.30 0.58 -18.17
CA PRO A 530 12.87 0.27 -18.00
C PRO A 530 12.33 0.80 -16.67
N VAL A 531 11.08 1.26 -16.67
CA VAL A 531 10.45 1.86 -15.49
C VAL A 531 9.32 0.99 -14.94
N ILE A 532 9.38 0.66 -13.66
CA ILE A 532 8.27 0.14 -12.86
C ILE A 532 7.69 1.31 -12.06
N VAL A 533 6.37 1.50 -12.08
CA VAL A 533 5.73 2.54 -11.28
C VAL A 533 5.74 2.15 -9.80
N HIS A 534 6.38 2.99 -8.97
CA HIS A 534 6.45 2.82 -7.52
C HIS A 534 5.12 3.12 -6.85
N GLU A 535 4.62 2.16 -6.06
CA GLU A 535 3.47 2.34 -5.15
C GLU A 535 2.27 2.99 -5.87
N MET A 536 1.87 2.40 -7.00
CA MET A 536 0.76 2.85 -7.82
C MET A 536 -0.57 2.58 -7.09
N GLY A 537 -1.38 3.64 -6.95
CA GLY A 537 -2.66 3.60 -6.23
C GLY A 537 -2.51 3.33 -4.74
N GLN A 538 -2.93 4.29 -3.92
CA GLN A 538 -2.91 4.24 -2.45
C GLN A 538 -4.27 4.75 -1.92
N TRP A 539 -5.35 4.27 -2.55
CA TRP A 539 -6.71 4.82 -2.43
C TRP A 539 -7.54 4.07 -1.39
N CYS A 540 -7.99 4.78 -0.36
CA CYS A 540 -8.62 4.14 0.80
C CYS A 540 -10.10 3.83 0.60
N VAL A 541 -10.58 2.83 1.34
CA VAL A 541 -12.01 2.51 1.52
C VAL A 541 -12.41 2.57 2.99
N PHE A 542 -13.72 2.52 3.26
CA PHE A 542 -14.24 2.50 4.62
C PHE A 542 -13.97 1.14 5.32
N PRO A 543 -13.69 1.09 6.64
CA PRO A 543 -13.37 -0.16 7.34
C PRO A 543 -14.40 -1.30 7.22
N ASN A 544 -13.89 -2.53 7.12
CA ASN A 544 -14.66 -3.76 7.07
C ASN A 544 -14.80 -4.39 8.49
N PHE A 545 -15.87 -4.10 9.23
CA PHE A 545 -15.97 -4.59 10.61
C PHE A 545 -16.24 -6.10 10.74
N ASP A 546 -16.62 -6.80 9.66
CA ASP A 546 -16.67 -8.28 9.63
C ASP A 546 -15.28 -8.93 9.70
N GLU A 547 -14.22 -8.16 9.45
CA GLU A 547 -12.82 -8.61 9.45
C GLU A 547 -12.29 -8.85 10.86
N ILE A 548 -12.84 -8.13 11.86
CA ILE A 548 -12.41 -8.19 13.27
C ILE A 548 -12.35 -9.64 13.79
N ARG A 549 -13.28 -10.51 13.37
CA ARG A 549 -13.34 -11.93 13.76
C ARG A 549 -12.30 -12.83 13.08
N LYS A 550 -11.60 -12.37 12.05
CA LYS A 550 -10.52 -13.12 11.35
C LYS A 550 -9.20 -13.10 12.11
N TYR A 551 -9.02 -12.13 13.00
CA TYR A 551 -7.83 -11.93 13.83
C TYR A 551 -7.79 -12.89 15.04
N THR A 552 -7.72 -14.18 14.75
CA THR A 552 -7.59 -15.25 15.76
C THR A 552 -6.16 -15.44 16.27
N GLY A 553 -5.18 -14.73 15.68
CA GLY A 553 -3.76 -14.79 16.02
C GLY A 553 -3.36 -13.81 17.15
N PRO A 554 -2.05 -13.55 17.34
CA PRO A 554 -1.54 -12.69 18.41
C PRO A 554 -1.76 -11.19 18.14
N LEU A 555 -1.83 -10.79 16.87
CA LEU A 555 -2.06 -9.40 16.45
C LEU A 555 -3.57 -9.10 16.38
N LYS A 556 -4.01 -8.04 17.07
CA LYS A 556 -5.43 -7.70 17.24
C LYS A 556 -5.80 -6.37 16.58
N PRO A 557 -7.00 -6.24 15.98
CA PRO A 557 -7.42 -5.07 15.22
C PRO A 557 -8.04 -4.00 16.14
N LYS A 558 -7.24 -3.52 17.10
CA LYS A 558 -7.68 -2.52 18.09
C LYS A 558 -7.98 -1.16 17.46
N ASN A 559 -7.33 -0.86 16.35
CA ASN A 559 -7.70 0.17 15.38
C ASN A 559 -9.16 0.02 14.88
N PHE A 560 -9.56 -1.12 14.32
CA PHE A 560 -10.93 -1.33 13.81
C PHE A 560 -11.97 -1.29 14.95
N GLU A 561 -11.63 -1.76 16.15
CA GLU A 561 -12.50 -1.56 17.31
C GLU A 561 -12.75 -0.07 17.59
N ILE A 562 -11.70 0.76 17.63
CA ILE A 562 -11.84 2.22 17.81
C ILE A 562 -12.74 2.83 16.72
N PHE A 563 -12.54 2.45 15.46
CA PHE A 563 -13.30 3.00 14.33
C PHE A 563 -14.78 2.58 14.38
N ARG A 564 -15.07 1.32 14.73
CA ARG A 564 -16.43 0.78 14.94
C ARG A 564 -17.12 1.48 16.10
N ASP A 565 -16.45 1.57 17.24
CA ASP A 565 -16.97 2.16 18.48
C ASP A 565 -17.30 3.65 18.23
N SER A 566 -16.44 4.37 17.50
CA SER A 566 -16.66 5.76 17.04
C SER A 566 -17.87 5.90 16.07
N LEU A 567 -18.01 5.02 15.08
CA LEU A 567 -19.14 5.05 14.15
C LEU A 567 -20.49 4.73 14.85
N GLN A 568 -20.46 3.89 15.88
CA GLN A 568 -21.61 3.62 16.73
C GLN A 568 -22.01 4.84 17.56
N GLU A 569 -21.05 5.55 18.17
CA GLU A 569 -21.28 6.81 18.89
C GLU A 569 -21.82 7.93 17.98
N ARG A 570 -21.50 7.89 16.68
CA ARG A 570 -22.04 8.78 15.64
C ARG A 570 -23.41 8.35 15.09
N GLY A 571 -23.93 7.19 15.51
CA GLY A 571 -25.24 6.68 15.10
C GLY A 571 -25.34 6.30 13.62
N MET A 572 -24.26 5.77 13.04
CA MET A 572 -24.17 5.33 11.63
C MET A 572 -23.62 3.90 11.46
N LEU A 573 -23.55 3.09 12.53
CA LEU A 573 -23.10 1.70 12.45
C LEU A 573 -24.01 0.82 11.58
N ASP A 574 -25.26 1.23 11.33
CA ASP A 574 -26.15 0.64 10.33
C ASP A 574 -25.61 0.74 8.90
N GLN A 575 -24.79 1.75 8.59
CA GLN A 575 -24.37 2.09 7.22
C GLN A 575 -22.99 1.55 6.81
N TRP A 576 -22.22 0.89 7.70
CA TRP A 576 -20.79 0.60 7.42
C TRP A 576 -20.56 -0.26 6.18
N ARG A 577 -21.47 -1.20 5.88
CA ARG A 577 -21.39 -2.06 4.69
C ARG A 577 -21.63 -1.27 3.40
N ASP A 578 -22.54 -0.30 3.44
CA ASP A 578 -22.85 0.56 2.30
C ASP A 578 -21.69 1.55 2.06
N PHE A 579 -21.06 2.06 3.12
CA PHE A 579 -19.84 2.85 3.01
C PHE A 579 -18.66 2.05 2.45
N LEU A 580 -18.40 0.83 2.94
CA LEU A 580 -17.37 -0.08 2.41
C LEU A 580 -17.61 -0.35 0.92
N ARG A 581 -18.85 -0.69 0.55
CA ARG A 581 -19.22 -0.95 -0.84
C ARG A 581 -19.03 0.28 -1.72
N ALA A 582 -19.57 1.43 -1.34
CA ALA A 582 -19.54 2.63 -2.17
C ALA A 582 -18.13 3.21 -2.34
N SER A 583 -17.36 3.28 -1.26
CA SER A 583 -15.94 3.68 -1.34
C SER A 583 -15.10 2.66 -2.12
N GLY A 584 -15.37 1.36 -1.96
CA GLY A 584 -14.71 0.28 -2.71
C GLY A 584 -14.94 0.34 -4.22
N ARG A 585 -16.16 0.67 -4.68
CA ARG A 585 -16.42 0.87 -6.10
C ARG A 585 -15.66 2.07 -6.68
N LEU A 586 -15.50 3.16 -5.91
CA LEU A 586 -14.67 4.32 -6.29
C LEU A 586 -13.17 3.97 -6.32
N GLN A 587 -12.66 3.27 -5.30
CA GLN A 587 -11.27 2.80 -5.24
C GLN A 587 -10.89 2.02 -6.51
N VAL A 588 -11.76 1.10 -6.96
CA VAL A 588 -11.55 0.28 -8.17
C VAL A 588 -11.48 1.13 -9.43
N LEU A 589 -12.24 2.22 -9.55
CA LEU A 589 -12.12 3.16 -10.67
C LEU A 589 -10.76 3.88 -10.68
N CYS A 590 -10.25 4.26 -9.53
CA CYS A 590 -8.94 4.92 -9.41
C CYS A 590 -7.79 3.97 -9.82
N TYR A 591 -7.77 2.74 -9.29
CA TYR A 591 -6.78 1.72 -9.71
C TYR A 591 -6.88 1.41 -11.21
N LYS A 592 -8.10 1.32 -11.75
CA LYS A 592 -8.34 1.09 -13.18
C LYS A 592 -7.73 2.20 -14.04
N GLU A 593 -7.92 3.47 -13.73
CA GLU A 593 -7.31 4.56 -14.52
C GLU A 593 -5.79 4.57 -14.45
N GLU A 594 -5.18 4.30 -13.29
CA GLU A 594 -3.72 4.28 -13.15
C GLU A 594 -3.07 3.09 -13.87
N ILE A 595 -3.59 1.87 -13.67
CA ILE A 595 -3.07 0.66 -14.32
C ILE A 595 -3.26 0.76 -15.84
N GLU A 596 -4.41 1.26 -16.30
CA GLU A 596 -4.59 1.55 -17.73
C GLU A 596 -3.63 2.62 -18.23
N ALA A 597 -3.37 3.70 -17.48
CA ALA A 597 -2.44 4.74 -17.89
C ALA A 597 -0.99 4.22 -17.99
N ALA A 598 -0.56 3.36 -17.07
CA ALA A 598 0.72 2.66 -17.17
C ALA A 598 0.76 1.72 -18.39
N MET A 599 -0.27 0.90 -18.61
CA MET A 599 -0.39 0.03 -19.79
C MET A 599 -0.41 0.84 -21.11
N ARG A 600 -0.97 2.06 -21.11
CA ARG A 600 -0.96 3.03 -22.22
C ARG A 600 0.38 3.80 -22.41
N THR A 601 1.40 3.57 -21.59
CA THR A 601 2.66 4.35 -21.60
C THR A 601 3.85 3.53 -22.12
N PRO A 602 4.29 3.70 -23.38
CA PRO A 602 5.45 3.00 -23.93
C PRO A 602 6.74 3.31 -23.15
N GLY A 603 7.33 2.27 -22.55
CA GLY A 603 8.53 2.38 -21.70
C GLY A 603 8.26 2.38 -20.19
N VAL A 604 6.99 2.36 -19.78
CA VAL A 604 6.63 1.80 -18.47
C VAL A 604 6.52 0.28 -18.66
N GLY A 605 7.43 -0.45 -18.04
CA GLY A 605 7.54 -1.91 -18.07
C GLY A 605 6.94 -2.60 -16.84
N GLY A 606 6.26 -1.87 -15.97
CA GLY A 606 5.58 -2.47 -14.82
C GLY A 606 4.87 -1.48 -13.91
N VAL A 607 4.07 -2.03 -12.99
CA VAL A 607 3.46 -1.34 -11.85
C VAL A 607 3.69 -2.17 -10.58
N GLN A 608 3.85 -1.50 -9.45
CA GLN A 608 3.84 -2.10 -8.13
C GLN A 608 2.74 -1.42 -7.32
N LEU A 609 1.61 -2.10 -7.15
CA LEU A 609 0.51 -1.59 -6.34
C LEU A 609 0.92 -1.55 -4.86
N LEU A 610 0.53 -0.48 -4.15
CA LEU A 610 0.54 -0.44 -2.69
C LEU A 610 -0.90 -0.10 -2.22
N ASP A 611 -1.83 -1.04 -2.35
CA ASP A 611 -1.59 -2.49 -2.50
C ASP A 611 -2.79 -3.20 -3.15
N LEU A 612 -2.65 -4.48 -3.49
CA LEU A 612 -3.77 -5.38 -3.72
C LEU A 612 -4.47 -5.75 -2.39
N HIS A 613 -3.75 -5.81 -1.27
CA HIS A 613 -4.26 -6.22 0.05
C HIS A 613 -4.04 -5.16 1.16
N ASP A 614 -4.97 -4.99 2.10
CA ASP A 614 -4.90 -3.88 3.06
C ASP A 614 -3.63 -3.86 3.92
N PHE A 615 -3.01 -2.68 4.01
CA PHE A 615 -1.78 -2.45 4.78
C PHE A 615 -2.15 -2.03 6.22
N PRO A 616 -1.87 -2.86 7.25
CA PRO A 616 -2.29 -2.58 8.62
C PRO A 616 -1.47 -1.49 9.33
N GLY A 617 -0.27 -1.20 8.83
CA GLY A 617 0.69 -0.30 9.47
C GLY A 617 0.38 1.18 9.31
N GLN A 618 1.31 2.02 9.76
CA GLN A 618 1.35 3.48 9.51
C GLN A 618 -0.02 4.18 9.57
N GLY A 619 -0.78 4.04 10.66
CA GLY A 619 -2.10 4.68 10.81
C GLY A 619 -3.30 3.85 10.29
N THR A 620 -3.07 2.62 9.83
CA THR A 620 -4.02 1.76 9.11
C THR A 620 -4.33 2.30 7.71
N ALA A 621 -3.78 1.69 6.65
CA ALA A 621 -4.02 2.09 5.27
C ALA A 621 -4.89 1.08 4.53
N LEU A 622 -6.17 1.39 4.40
CA LEU A 622 -7.19 0.51 3.80
C LEU A 622 -7.22 0.61 2.27
N VAL A 623 -6.05 0.39 1.66
CA VAL A 623 -5.76 0.59 0.23
C VAL A 623 -6.01 -0.63 -0.64
N GLY A 624 -6.14 -1.83 -0.05
CA GLY A 624 -6.33 -3.06 -0.81
C GLY A 624 -7.74 -3.22 -1.36
N VAL A 625 -7.88 -4.07 -2.39
CA VAL A 625 -9.17 -4.69 -2.79
C VAL A 625 -9.41 -6.02 -2.05
N LEU A 626 -8.34 -6.61 -1.51
CA LEU A 626 -8.32 -7.72 -0.57
C LEU A 626 -8.03 -7.22 0.85
N ASP A 627 -8.39 -8.03 1.84
CA ASP A 627 -8.06 -7.80 3.25
C ASP A 627 -6.66 -8.35 3.62
N PRO A 628 -6.16 -8.12 4.85
CA PRO A 628 -4.85 -8.61 5.32
C PRO A 628 -4.72 -10.14 5.44
N PHE A 629 -5.71 -10.90 4.98
CA PHE A 629 -5.70 -12.36 4.91
C PHE A 629 -5.73 -12.86 3.45
N TRP A 630 -5.63 -11.96 2.47
CA TRP A 630 -5.76 -12.21 1.02
C TRP A 630 -7.15 -12.73 0.65
N GLU A 631 -8.20 -12.18 1.27
CA GLU A 631 -9.60 -12.53 1.02
C GLU A 631 -10.40 -11.30 0.53
N GLU A 632 -11.41 -11.52 -0.32
CA GLU A 632 -12.15 -10.42 -0.96
C GLU A 632 -12.91 -9.53 0.03
N LYS A 633 -12.86 -8.20 -0.17
CA LYS A 633 -13.67 -7.22 0.58
C LYS A 633 -15.09 -7.01 0.01
N GLY A 634 -15.46 -7.74 -1.06
CA GLY A 634 -16.84 -7.94 -1.51
C GLY A 634 -17.43 -6.89 -2.46
N TYR A 635 -16.66 -5.90 -2.92
CA TYR A 635 -17.13 -4.87 -3.88
C TYR A 635 -16.55 -4.99 -5.30
N VAL A 636 -15.55 -5.86 -5.51
CA VAL A 636 -14.97 -6.19 -6.82
C VAL A 636 -14.66 -7.67 -6.86
N LYS A 637 -14.68 -8.27 -8.05
CA LYS A 637 -14.29 -9.67 -8.27
C LYS A 637 -12.95 -9.77 -9.01
N PRO A 638 -12.18 -10.86 -8.84
CA PRO A 638 -10.91 -11.04 -9.54
C PRO A 638 -11.08 -10.94 -11.07
N GLU A 639 -12.15 -11.51 -11.61
CA GLU A 639 -12.50 -11.44 -13.04
C GLU A 639 -12.87 -10.03 -13.52
N GLU A 640 -13.36 -9.16 -12.62
CA GLU A 640 -13.62 -7.75 -12.92
C GLU A 640 -12.32 -6.92 -12.89
N PHE A 641 -11.40 -7.22 -11.96
CA PHE A 641 -10.08 -6.60 -11.88
C PHE A 641 -9.19 -6.99 -13.08
N CYS A 642 -9.29 -8.25 -13.53
CA CYS A 642 -8.64 -8.77 -14.73
C CYS A 642 -9.09 -8.15 -16.06
N ARG A 643 -10.03 -7.19 -16.06
CA ARG A 643 -10.42 -6.40 -17.24
C ARG A 643 -9.41 -5.30 -17.54
N PHE A 644 -8.72 -4.79 -16.52
CA PHE A 644 -7.71 -3.73 -16.64
C PHE A 644 -6.31 -4.12 -16.15
N CYS A 645 -6.17 -5.15 -15.30
CA CYS A 645 -4.87 -5.73 -14.92
C CYS A 645 -4.74 -7.17 -15.45
N ASN A 646 -4.09 -7.36 -16.61
CA ASN A 646 -3.99 -8.68 -17.25
C ASN A 646 -2.83 -8.76 -18.26
N THR A 647 -2.58 -9.95 -18.79
CA THR A 647 -1.69 -10.21 -19.93
C THR A 647 -2.13 -9.55 -21.22
N THR A 648 -3.43 -9.28 -21.40
CA THR A 648 -3.96 -8.52 -22.55
C THR A 648 -5.05 -7.57 -22.06
N VAL A 649 -4.91 -6.28 -22.35
CA VAL A 649 -5.82 -5.23 -21.88
C VAL A 649 -6.21 -4.33 -23.06
N PRO A 650 -7.50 -4.32 -23.48
CA PRO A 650 -8.05 -3.29 -24.35
C PRO A 650 -8.15 -1.93 -23.62
N LEU A 651 -7.79 -0.85 -24.32
CA LEU A 651 -7.59 0.48 -23.75
C LEU A 651 -8.28 1.53 -24.62
N ALA A 652 -9.30 2.21 -24.09
CA ALA A 652 -10.02 3.27 -24.80
C ALA A 652 -9.67 4.66 -24.24
N ARG A 653 -9.22 5.57 -25.10
CA ARG A 653 -8.85 6.94 -24.75
C ARG A 653 -10.05 7.87 -24.72
N LEU A 654 -10.77 7.83 -23.60
CA LEU A 654 -11.91 8.69 -23.31
C LEU A 654 -11.51 9.85 -22.37
N LEU A 655 -11.23 11.02 -22.94
CA LEU A 655 -10.85 12.24 -22.20
C LEU A 655 -11.96 12.80 -21.28
N ARG A 656 -13.21 12.37 -21.50
CA ARG A 656 -14.37 12.67 -20.66
C ARG A 656 -15.36 11.51 -20.65
N ARG A 657 -16.15 11.41 -19.58
CA ARG A 657 -17.12 10.33 -19.34
C ARG A 657 -18.58 10.82 -19.45
N THR A 658 -18.80 12.13 -19.35
CA THR A 658 -20.10 12.81 -19.47
C THR A 658 -20.22 13.50 -20.83
N TRP A 659 -21.38 13.36 -21.48
CA TRP A 659 -21.68 13.86 -22.82
C TRP A 659 -23.14 14.32 -22.92
N THR A 660 -23.48 15.11 -23.95
CA THR A 660 -24.87 15.42 -24.31
C THR A 660 -25.32 14.83 -25.64
N THR A 661 -26.64 14.72 -25.84
CA THR A 661 -27.26 14.11 -27.04
C THR A 661 -26.89 14.81 -28.36
N ASP A 662 -26.48 16.06 -28.33
CA ASP A 662 -26.01 16.84 -29.49
C ASP A 662 -24.52 16.62 -29.81
N GLU A 663 -23.81 15.80 -29.03
CA GLU A 663 -22.40 15.50 -29.22
C GLU A 663 -22.16 14.14 -29.91
N THR A 664 -20.91 13.93 -30.34
CA THR A 664 -20.40 12.66 -30.86
C THR A 664 -19.35 12.12 -29.89
N LEU A 665 -19.58 10.93 -29.32
CA LEU A 665 -18.58 10.25 -28.51
C LEU A 665 -17.41 9.82 -29.39
N ILE A 666 -16.20 10.19 -28.97
CA ILE A 666 -14.95 9.90 -29.64
C ILE A 666 -14.05 9.12 -28.66
N ALA A 667 -13.51 8.00 -29.12
CA ALA A 667 -12.48 7.26 -28.40
C ALA A 667 -11.50 6.61 -29.38
N GLU A 668 -10.20 6.90 -29.23
CA GLU A 668 -9.15 6.11 -29.86
C GLU A 668 -8.93 4.83 -29.04
N VAL A 669 -8.78 3.68 -29.70
CA VAL A 669 -8.72 2.37 -29.04
C VAL A 669 -7.42 1.65 -29.39
N GLU A 670 -6.72 1.16 -28.38
CA GLU A 670 -5.47 0.41 -28.48
C GLU A 670 -5.49 -0.83 -27.55
N VAL A 671 -4.48 -1.69 -27.68
CA VAL A 671 -4.27 -2.88 -26.82
C VAL A 671 -2.84 -2.88 -26.32
N ALA A 672 -2.67 -3.21 -25.02
CA ALA A 672 -1.42 -3.69 -24.46
C ALA A 672 -1.49 -5.23 -24.35
N HIS A 673 -0.44 -5.92 -24.78
CA HIS A 673 -0.40 -7.38 -24.84
C HIS A 673 0.98 -7.92 -24.47
N PHE A 674 1.04 -8.73 -23.42
CA PHE A 674 2.24 -9.33 -22.83
C PHE A 674 2.02 -10.84 -22.58
N GLY A 675 1.37 -11.51 -23.54
CA GLY A 675 1.16 -12.96 -23.52
C GLY A 675 2.43 -13.77 -23.81
N ALA A 676 2.26 -15.09 -23.98
CA ALA A 676 3.35 -15.99 -24.34
C ALA A 676 3.82 -15.83 -25.80
N ALA A 677 2.91 -15.42 -26.70
CA ALA A 677 3.15 -15.19 -28.13
C ALA A 677 2.13 -14.16 -28.68
N PRO A 678 2.41 -13.50 -29.82
CA PRO A 678 1.47 -12.60 -30.49
C PRO A 678 0.10 -13.23 -30.78
N LEU A 679 -0.94 -12.39 -30.83
CA LEU A 679 -2.29 -12.82 -31.20
C LEU A 679 -2.51 -12.63 -32.71
N GLU A 680 -2.36 -13.69 -33.48
CA GLU A 680 -2.44 -13.67 -34.95
C GLU A 680 -3.88 -13.60 -35.48
N ASN A 681 -4.10 -12.79 -36.52
CA ASN A 681 -5.37 -12.68 -37.27
C ASN A 681 -6.63 -12.48 -36.40
N VAL A 682 -6.53 -11.68 -35.34
CA VAL A 682 -7.62 -11.51 -34.37
C VAL A 682 -8.57 -10.37 -34.75
N ALA A 683 -9.86 -10.65 -34.61
CA ALA A 683 -10.94 -9.67 -34.71
C ALA A 683 -11.26 -9.06 -33.33
N THR A 684 -11.49 -7.75 -33.28
CA THR A 684 -11.89 -7.05 -32.06
C THR A 684 -13.15 -6.23 -32.32
N GLU A 685 -13.98 -6.05 -31.29
CA GLU A 685 -15.26 -5.36 -31.39
C GLU A 685 -15.48 -4.37 -30.24
N TRP A 686 -16.39 -3.42 -30.47
CA TRP A 686 -16.88 -2.51 -29.44
C TRP A 686 -18.40 -2.52 -29.39
N LYS A 687 -18.96 -2.31 -28.20
CA LYS A 687 -20.40 -2.27 -27.93
C LYS A 687 -20.68 -1.11 -26.97
N LEU A 688 -21.68 -0.28 -27.27
CA LEU A 688 -22.29 0.59 -26.26
C LEU A 688 -23.51 -0.14 -25.68
N VAL A 689 -23.43 -0.45 -24.38
CA VAL A 689 -24.44 -1.20 -23.64
C VAL A 689 -25.18 -0.23 -22.72
N SER A 690 -26.51 -0.24 -22.76
CA SER A 690 -27.34 0.54 -21.83
C SER A 690 -27.31 -0.06 -20.42
N GLY A 691 -27.61 0.74 -19.38
CA GLY A 691 -27.82 0.24 -18.01
C GLY A 691 -28.94 -0.81 -17.80
N LYS A 692 -29.61 -1.27 -18.87
CA LYS A 692 -30.53 -2.42 -18.87
C LYS A 692 -29.94 -3.68 -19.52
N GLY A 693 -28.66 -3.66 -19.90
CA GLY A 693 -27.98 -4.74 -20.63
C GLY A 693 -28.20 -4.74 -22.15
N THR A 694 -29.13 -3.94 -22.68
CA THR A 694 -29.39 -3.85 -24.12
C THR A 694 -28.23 -3.14 -24.83
N VAL A 695 -27.63 -3.78 -25.84
CA VAL A 695 -26.68 -3.15 -26.77
C VAL A 695 -27.43 -2.15 -27.65
N VAL A 696 -27.02 -0.88 -27.62
CA VAL A 696 -27.66 0.21 -28.40
C VAL A 696 -26.83 0.66 -29.61
N ALA A 697 -25.52 0.41 -29.59
CA ALA A 697 -24.62 0.59 -30.72
C ALA A 697 -23.49 -0.46 -30.66
N ARG A 698 -22.90 -0.81 -31.79
CA ARG A 698 -21.72 -1.68 -31.88
C ARG A 698 -20.94 -1.42 -33.17
N GLY A 699 -19.69 -1.86 -33.19
CA GLY A 699 -18.87 -1.92 -34.40
C GLY A 699 -17.73 -2.92 -34.24
N GLU A 700 -17.03 -3.18 -35.34
CA GLU A 700 -15.88 -4.08 -35.39
C GLU A 700 -14.67 -3.34 -35.95
N PHE A 701 -13.49 -3.65 -35.44
CA PHE A 701 -12.23 -3.12 -35.95
C PHE A 701 -11.63 -4.07 -37.00
N PRO A 702 -10.74 -3.59 -37.89
CA PRO A 702 -10.08 -4.46 -38.86
C PRO A 702 -9.33 -5.61 -38.19
N VAL A 703 -9.49 -6.82 -38.75
CA VAL A 703 -8.74 -8.01 -38.32
C VAL A 703 -7.24 -7.76 -38.48
N ARG A 704 -6.47 -8.02 -37.42
CA ARG A 704 -5.02 -7.80 -37.42
C ARG A 704 -4.29 -8.72 -36.44
N THR A 705 -2.99 -8.87 -36.64
CA THR A 705 -2.09 -9.38 -35.61
C THR A 705 -1.91 -8.32 -34.52
N ILE A 706 -1.95 -8.75 -33.26
CA ILE A 706 -1.58 -7.95 -32.09
C ILE A 706 -0.21 -8.45 -31.59
N PRO A 707 0.88 -7.69 -31.81
CA PRO A 707 2.22 -8.06 -31.33
C PRO A 707 2.31 -7.95 -29.80
N LEU A 708 3.40 -8.48 -29.25
CA LEU A 708 3.77 -8.24 -27.85
C LEU A 708 4.24 -6.78 -27.69
N GLY A 709 3.83 -6.13 -26.60
CA GLY A 709 4.13 -4.73 -26.27
C GLY A 709 2.88 -3.89 -25.99
N GLN A 710 3.01 -2.57 -26.15
CA GLN A 710 1.99 -1.57 -25.83
C GLN A 710 1.56 -0.79 -27.08
N GLY A 711 0.37 -0.17 -27.04
CA GLY A 711 -0.05 0.80 -28.06
C GLY A 711 -0.43 0.20 -29.41
N THR A 712 -0.82 -1.08 -29.47
CA THR A 712 -1.35 -1.65 -30.72
C THR A 712 -2.73 -1.06 -31.00
N SER A 713 -2.80 -0.06 -31.87
CA SER A 713 -4.07 0.57 -32.27
C SER A 713 -5.03 -0.43 -32.92
N LEU A 714 -6.27 -0.45 -32.45
CA LEU A 714 -7.40 -1.15 -33.09
C LEU A 714 -8.13 -0.21 -34.05
N GLY A 715 -8.28 1.06 -33.66
CA GLY A 715 -8.90 2.11 -34.46
C GLY A 715 -9.66 3.12 -33.62
N ARG A 716 -10.52 3.89 -34.27
CA ARG A 716 -11.32 4.96 -33.67
C ARG A 716 -12.79 4.56 -33.56
N ILE A 717 -13.40 4.89 -32.43
CA ILE A 717 -14.86 4.93 -32.26
C ILE A 717 -15.32 6.37 -32.44
N ASP A 718 -16.30 6.57 -33.31
CA ASP A 718 -16.91 7.86 -33.61
C ASP A 718 -18.44 7.64 -33.64
N LEU A 719 -19.13 8.04 -32.56
CA LEU A 719 -20.50 7.64 -32.26
C LEU A 719 -21.40 8.83 -31.95
N ASN A 720 -22.23 9.22 -32.91
CA ASN A 720 -23.24 10.26 -32.76
C ASN A 720 -24.30 9.87 -31.70
N LEU A 721 -24.53 10.74 -30.70
CA LEU A 721 -25.37 10.42 -29.53
C LEU A 721 -26.84 10.82 -29.68
N SER A 722 -27.24 11.47 -30.79
CA SER A 722 -28.57 12.08 -30.97
C SER A 722 -29.76 11.10 -30.98
N LYS A 723 -29.48 9.80 -31.18
CA LYS A 723 -30.48 8.72 -31.17
C LYS A 723 -30.50 7.91 -29.87
N LEU A 724 -29.64 8.23 -28.92
CA LEU A 724 -29.60 7.56 -27.61
C LEU A 724 -30.64 8.18 -26.67
N ALA A 725 -31.25 7.34 -25.84
CA ALA A 725 -32.11 7.81 -24.77
C ALA A 725 -31.27 8.56 -23.72
N ALA A 726 -31.81 9.67 -23.20
CA ALA A 726 -31.19 10.50 -22.19
C ALA A 726 -32.26 11.12 -21.27
N PRO A 727 -31.98 11.40 -19.98
CA PRO A 727 -30.71 11.16 -19.28
C PRO A 727 -30.51 9.67 -18.97
N GLN A 728 -29.36 9.10 -19.38
CA GLN A 728 -29.09 7.67 -19.18
C GLN A 728 -27.59 7.35 -19.07
N ALA A 729 -27.28 6.35 -18.23
CA ALA A 729 -25.95 5.73 -18.16
C ALA A 729 -25.82 4.53 -19.12
N TYR A 730 -24.63 4.44 -19.71
CA TYR A 730 -24.18 3.44 -20.67
C TYR A 730 -22.79 2.94 -20.28
N LYS A 731 -22.38 1.82 -20.86
CA LYS A 731 -21.07 1.19 -20.71
C LYS A 731 -20.51 0.92 -22.09
N LEU A 732 -19.40 1.56 -22.44
CA LEU A 732 -18.61 1.21 -23.63
C LEU A 732 -17.78 -0.02 -23.28
N VAL A 733 -17.99 -1.13 -23.98
CA VAL A 733 -17.19 -2.36 -23.86
C VAL A 733 -16.35 -2.51 -25.13
N VAL A 734 -15.08 -2.89 -24.98
CA VAL A 734 -14.17 -3.30 -26.07
C VAL A 734 -13.67 -4.71 -25.78
N ALA A 735 -13.84 -5.62 -26.73
CA ALA A 735 -13.56 -7.05 -26.57
C ALA A 735 -12.69 -7.62 -27.70
N VAL A 736 -11.83 -8.56 -27.34
CA VAL A 736 -10.98 -9.34 -28.25
C VAL A 736 -11.69 -10.67 -28.52
N LYS A 737 -12.25 -10.85 -29.72
CA LYS A 737 -13.20 -11.96 -30.01
C LYS A 737 -12.54 -13.33 -29.80
N ASN A 738 -13.33 -14.28 -29.31
CA ASN A 738 -12.93 -15.66 -28.99
C ASN A 738 -11.86 -15.77 -27.88
N THR A 739 -11.69 -14.73 -27.06
CA THR A 739 -10.81 -14.71 -25.88
C THR A 739 -11.59 -14.20 -24.66
N PRO A 740 -11.08 -14.36 -23.42
CA PRO A 740 -11.67 -13.72 -22.24
C PRO A 740 -11.31 -12.23 -22.09
N PHE A 741 -10.54 -11.64 -23.02
CA PHE A 741 -10.00 -10.28 -22.88
C PHE A 741 -10.99 -9.23 -23.37
N GLU A 742 -11.72 -8.63 -22.43
CA GLU A 742 -12.50 -7.42 -22.65
C GLU A 742 -12.35 -6.42 -21.50
N ASN A 743 -12.49 -5.14 -21.82
CA ASN A 743 -12.46 -4.04 -20.87
C ASN A 743 -13.59 -3.06 -21.18
N ASP A 744 -14.01 -2.27 -20.20
CA ASP A 744 -15.14 -1.36 -20.34
C ASP A 744 -15.02 -0.07 -19.54
N TRP A 745 -15.84 0.92 -19.91
CA TRP A 745 -15.90 2.21 -19.25
C TRP A 745 -17.34 2.74 -19.21
N ASN A 746 -17.77 3.23 -18.05
CA ASN A 746 -19.06 3.88 -17.89
C ASN A 746 -19.08 5.27 -18.56
N VAL A 747 -20.24 5.63 -19.13
CA VAL A 747 -20.49 6.83 -19.93
C VAL A 747 -21.90 7.35 -19.63
N TRP A 748 -22.07 8.66 -19.42
CA TRP A 748 -23.36 9.29 -19.16
C TRP A 748 -23.73 10.21 -20.32
N VAL A 749 -24.95 10.02 -20.85
CA VAL A 749 -25.51 10.86 -21.91
C VAL A 749 -26.72 11.60 -21.34
N TYR A 750 -26.66 12.93 -21.40
CA TYR A 750 -27.71 13.83 -20.92
C TYR A 750 -28.39 14.56 -22.08
N PRO A 751 -29.66 14.98 -21.95
CA PRO A 751 -30.27 15.86 -22.94
C PRO A 751 -29.43 17.13 -23.09
N ALA A 752 -29.24 17.60 -24.32
CA ALA A 752 -28.55 18.87 -24.60
C ALA A 752 -29.13 20.02 -23.75
N LYS A 753 -30.45 20.11 -23.68
CA LYS A 753 -31.23 21.09 -22.91
C LYS A 753 -32.27 20.36 -22.07
N PRO A 754 -31.94 19.94 -20.82
CA PRO A 754 -32.93 19.36 -19.92
C PRO A 754 -33.86 20.45 -19.40
N ASP A 755 -35.09 20.08 -19.01
CA ASP A 755 -36.01 21.00 -18.36
C ASP A 755 -35.43 21.44 -17.02
N SER A 756 -35.23 22.75 -16.86
CA SER A 756 -34.66 23.38 -15.66
C SER A 756 -35.60 24.45 -15.09
N THR A 757 -36.87 24.40 -15.48
CA THR A 757 -37.92 25.34 -15.08
C THR A 757 -38.22 25.21 -13.59
N THR A 758 -38.08 26.31 -12.85
CA THR A 758 -38.53 26.38 -11.45
C THR A 758 -40.05 26.47 -11.41
N ALA A 759 -40.72 25.49 -10.82
CA ALA A 759 -42.17 25.55 -10.58
C ALA A 759 -42.51 26.69 -9.61
N ALA A 760 -43.61 27.41 -9.85
CA ALA A 760 -43.98 28.61 -9.09
C ALA A 760 -44.26 28.35 -7.59
N ASP A 761 -44.41 27.09 -7.16
CA ASP A 761 -44.56 26.71 -5.76
C ASP A 761 -43.23 26.38 -5.05
N VAL A 762 -42.11 26.33 -5.78
CA VAL A 762 -40.75 26.09 -5.27
C VAL A 762 -39.93 27.38 -5.32
N LEU A 763 -39.46 27.85 -4.16
CA LEU A 763 -38.43 28.89 -4.09
C LEU A 763 -37.05 28.24 -4.23
N VAL A 764 -36.22 28.72 -5.15
CA VAL A 764 -34.77 28.44 -5.13
C VAL A 764 -34.09 29.57 -4.36
N ALA A 765 -33.25 29.23 -3.39
CA ALA A 765 -32.56 30.19 -2.53
C ALA A 765 -31.09 29.79 -2.33
N THR A 766 -30.22 30.78 -2.12
CA THR A 766 -28.77 30.58 -1.89
C THR A 766 -28.36 30.72 -0.43
N ALA A 767 -29.28 31.16 0.43
CA ALA A 767 -29.14 31.27 1.87
C ALA A 767 -30.48 30.95 2.57
N LEU A 768 -30.45 30.69 3.89
CA LEU A 768 -31.65 30.56 4.72
C LEU A 768 -32.11 31.95 5.21
N ASP A 769 -32.38 32.83 4.25
CA ASP A 769 -32.75 34.23 4.49
C ASP A 769 -34.24 34.44 4.85
N THR A 770 -34.66 35.69 4.99
CA THR A 770 -36.05 36.07 5.31
C THR A 770 -37.07 35.55 4.28
N ALA A 771 -36.71 35.46 3.00
CA ALA A 771 -37.60 34.94 1.96
C ALA A 771 -37.69 33.41 2.00
N ALA A 772 -36.56 32.72 2.21
CA ALA A 772 -36.51 31.28 2.42
C ALA A 772 -37.28 30.86 3.67
N LEU A 773 -37.07 31.54 4.80
CA LEU A 773 -37.75 31.30 6.06
C LEU A 773 -39.26 31.60 5.96
N GLY A 774 -39.64 32.76 5.42
CA GLY A 774 -41.04 33.11 5.20
C GLY A 774 -41.77 32.14 4.25
N ARG A 775 -41.07 31.60 3.24
CA ARG A 775 -41.62 30.55 2.37
C ARG A 775 -41.87 29.23 3.11
N LEU A 776 -40.99 28.84 4.03
CA LEU A 776 -41.15 27.65 4.86
C LEU A 776 -42.28 27.83 5.89
N ASP A 777 -42.37 28.98 6.54
CA ASP A 777 -43.44 29.29 7.50
C ASP A 777 -44.84 29.27 6.85
N ALA A 778 -44.94 29.70 5.59
CA ALA A 778 -46.16 29.60 4.79
C ALA A 778 -46.49 28.16 4.30
N GLY A 779 -45.81 27.13 4.80
CA GLY A 779 -45.98 25.74 4.35
C GLY A 779 -45.41 25.44 2.96
N GLY A 780 -44.61 26.36 2.40
CA GLY A 780 -44.07 26.27 1.06
C GLY A 780 -42.86 25.33 0.94
N LYS A 781 -42.38 25.23 -0.30
CA LYS A 781 -41.20 24.44 -0.68
C LYS A 781 -40.01 25.35 -0.94
N VAL A 782 -38.83 24.93 -0.49
CA VAL A 782 -37.55 25.58 -0.78
C VAL A 782 -36.53 24.55 -1.27
N LEU A 783 -35.85 24.87 -2.38
CA LEU A 783 -34.58 24.26 -2.78
C LEU A 783 -33.45 25.23 -2.39
N LEU A 784 -32.66 24.85 -1.40
CA LEU A 784 -31.52 25.63 -0.91
C LEU A 784 -30.23 25.13 -1.55
N LEU A 785 -29.50 26.05 -2.19
CA LEU A 785 -28.19 25.84 -2.81
C LEU A 785 -27.17 26.77 -2.11
N PRO A 786 -26.59 26.39 -0.94
CA PRO A 786 -25.78 27.31 -0.13
C PRO A 786 -24.59 27.89 -0.90
N ALA A 787 -24.61 29.19 -1.18
CA ALA A 787 -23.59 29.84 -2.01
C ALA A 787 -22.19 29.91 -1.35
N LYS A 788 -22.14 29.82 -0.02
CA LYS A 788 -20.90 29.75 0.78
C LYS A 788 -21.13 28.80 1.96
N LEU A 789 -20.13 27.98 2.26
CA LEU A 789 -20.12 27.04 3.39
C LEU A 789 -18.73 27.09 4.05
N SER A 790 -18.70 27.01 5.38
CA SER A 790 -17.51 27.19 6.20
C SER A 790 -16.42 26.12 6.00
N SER A 791 -15.20 26.42 6.47
CA SER A 791 -14.07 25.47 6.51
C SER A 791 -14.32 24.23 7.38
N GLU A 792 -15.20 24.32 8.39
CA GLU A 792 -15.68 23.20 9.22
C GLU A 792 -16.45 22.13 8.39
N HIS A 793 -16.99 22.51 7.23
CA HIS A 793 -17.53 21.58 6.25
C HIS A 793 -16.40 21.09 5.33
N PRO A 794 -16.06 19.78 5.33
CA PRO A 794 -14.96 19.27 4.52
C PRO A 794 -15.19 19.51 3.02
N ARG A 795 -14.19 20.08 2.34
CA ARG A 795 -14.11 20.10 0.87
C ARG A 795 -14.19 18.65 0.35
N LEU A 796 -15.05 18.42 -0.63
CA LEU A 796 -15.15 17.12 -1.32
C LEU A 796 -14.15 17.06 -2.47
N ARG A 797 -13.79 15.85 -2.88
CA ARG A 797 -12.95 15.56 -4.05
C ARG A 797 -13.46 14.28 -4.72
N PHE A 798 -13.04 14.07 -5.97
CA PHE A 798 -13.36 12.82 -6.65
C PHE A 798 -12.45 11.69 -6.15
N GLU A 799 -11.19 12.01 -5.93
CA GLU A 799 -10.17 11.14 -5.36
C GLU A 799 -10.49 10.85 -3.88
N PRO A 800 -10.58 9.57 -3.44
CA PRO A 800 -10.75 9.23 -2.03
C PRO A 800 -9.46 9.53 -1.23
N ILE A 801 -9.54 9.42 0.10
CA ILE A 801 -8.38 9.58 1.01
C ILE A 801 -7.18 8.77 0.52
N PHE A 802 -6.03 9.44 0.46
CA PHE A 802 -4.73 8.84 0.17
C PHE A 802 -4.12 8.29 1.47
N TRP A 803 -3.74 7.02 1.45
CA TRP A 803 -3.08 6.27 2.54
C TRP A 803 -3.82 6.21 3.88
N ASN A 804 -3.89 7.33 4.61
CA ASN A 804 -4.83 7.64 5.70
C ASN A 804 -4.52 9.05 6.24
N ARG A 805 -5.49 9.65 6.93
CA ARG A 805 -5.32 10.96 7.58
C ARG A 805 -4.69 10.88 8.98
N TYR A 806 -4.49 9.69 9.55
CA TYR A 806 -3.75 9.55 10.80
C TYR A 806 -2.26 9.88 10.61
N MET A 807 -1.67 9.50 9.47
CA MET A 807 -0.35 9.95 9.03
C MET A 807 -0.48 11.33 8.37
N PHE A 808 -1.02 11.37 7.15
CA PHE A 808 -1.10 12.52 6.26
C PHE A 808 -2.35 13.37 6.56
N ASN A 809 -2.40 13.97 7.76
CA ASN A 809 -3.52 14.79 8.22
C ASN A 809 -3.77 16.04 7.36
N SER A 810 -2.69 16.61 6.80
CA SER A 810 -2.66 17.79 5.94
C SER A 810 -3.08 17.52 4.48
N GLN A 811 -3.36 16.28 4.11
CA GLN A 811 -3.78 15.95 2.75
C GLN A 811 -5.11 16.66 2.38
N PRO A 812 -5.30 17.06 1.10
CA PRO A 812 -6.46 17.82 0.70
C PRO A 812 -7.74 16.98 0.49
N GLN A 813 -7.65 15.64 0.53
CA GLN A 813 -8.77 14.70 0.56
C GLN A 813 -9.28 14.49 1.98
N GLN A 814 -10.60 14.55 2.19
CA GLN A 814 -11.22 14.36 3.51
C GLN A 814 -12.31 13.28 3.54
N THR A 815 -12.64 12.67 2.39
CA THR A 815 -13.78 11.77 2.22
C THR A 815 -13.42 10.59 1.32
N LEU A 816 -14.16 9.49 1.45
CA LEU A 816 -13.96 8.22 0.72
C LEU A 816 -14.94 8.08 -0.48
N GLY A 817 -15.44 9.20 -1.00
CA GLY A 817 -16.50 9.25 -2.01
C GLY A 817 -17.89 9.51 -1.43
N LEU A 818 -18.91 9.09 -2.17
CA LEU A 818 -20.33 9.27 -1.84
C LEU A 818 -21.04 7.92 -1.70
N LEU A 819 -21.89 7.77 -0.69
CA LEU A 819 -23.02 6.84 -0.69
C LEU A 819 -24.24 7.55 -1.30
N CYS A 820 -24.80 6.97 -2.35
CA CYS A 820 -25.94 7.54 -3.09
C CYS A 820 -27.20 6.68 -2.93
N ASN A 821 -28.31 7.27 -2.47
CA ASN A 821 -29.61 6.61 -2.56
C ASN A 821 -30.16 6.73 -3.99
N ALA A 822 -29.61 5.96 -4.92
CA ALA A 822 -29.93 5.98 -6.35
C ALA A 822 -31.43 5.75 -6.68
N LYS A 823 -32.18 5.14 -5.76
CA LYS A 823 -33.63 4.91 -5.89
C LYS A 823 -34.48 6.08 -5.38
N HIS A 824 -33.87 7.10 -4.78
CA HIS A 824 -34.59 8.26 -4.26
C HIS A 824 -35.18 9.10 -5.39
N PRO A 825 -36.44 9.58 -5.29
CA PRO A 825 -37.07 10.35 -6.36
C PRO A 825 -36.33 11.64 -6.77
N ALA A 826 -35.50 12.20 -5.89
CA ALA A 826 -34.61 13.34 -6.17
C ALA A 826 -33.55 13.06 -7.25
N LEU A 827 -33.14 11.80 -7.42
CA LEU A 827 -32.15 11.36 -8.41
C LEU A 827 -32.80 10.64 -9.61
N ALA A 828 -34.13 10.64 -9.71
CA ALA A 828 -34.87 9.89 -10.73
C ALA A 828 -34.62 10.36 -12.18
N GLN A 829 -34.06 11.55 -12.38
CA GLN A 829 -33.57 12.04 -13.69
C GLN A 829 -32.04 12.21 -13.70
N PHE A 830 -31.31 11.70 -12.71
CA PHE A 830 -29.85 11.72 -12.63
C PHE A 830 -29.31 10.29 -12.50
N PRO A 831 -29.09 9.56 -13.61
CA PRO A 831 -28.66 8.17 -13.60
C PRO A 831 -27.34 7.96 -12.84
N THR A 832 -27.43 7.31 -11.69
CA THR A 832 -26.33 6.98 -10.80
C THR A 832 -26.54 5.59 -10.19
N GLU A 833 -25.45 4.96 -9.76
CA GLU A 833 -25.50 3.79 -8.87
C GLU A 833 -25.40 4.24 -7.40
N ASP A 834 -25.20 3.29 -6.48
CA ASP A 834 -25.12 3.52 -5.03
C ASP A 834 -23.83 4.22 -4.57
N PHE A 835 -22.94 4.57 -5.51
CA PHE A 835 -21.61 5.11 -5.24
C PHE A 835 -21.23 6.30 -6.14
N GLN A 836 -20.08 6.91 -5.87
CA GLN A 836 -19.51 7.99 -6.68
C GLN A 836 -18.75 7.44 -7.90
N ASP A 837 -19.30 7.65 -9.10
CA ASP A 837 -18.66 7.42 -10.39
C ASP A 837 -18.44 8.76 -11.14
N TRP A 838 -17.84 8.75 -12.33
CA TRP A 838 -17.28 9.93 -13.03
C TRP A 838 -18.25 11.10 -13.28
N GLN A 839 -19.55 10.85 -13.35
CA GLN A 839 -20.57 11.91 -13.48
C GLN A 839 -20.71 12.79 -12.24
N TRP A 840 -20.14 12.39 -11.10
CA TRP A 840 -20.08 13.23 -9.91
C TRP A 840 -18.86 14.17 -9.88
N ARG A 841 -17.86 14.00 -10.75
CA ARG A 841 -16.56 14.67 -10.62
C ARG A 841 -16.65 16.20 -10.61
N ASP A 842 -17.34 16.81 -11.57
CA ASP A 842 -17.55 18.27 -11.63
C ASP A 842 -18.59 18.80 -10.62
N ILE A 843 -19.29 17.89 -9.96
CA ILE A 843 -20.25 18.19 -8.89
C ILE A 843 -19.53 18.22 -7.53
N VAL A 844 -18.64 17.26 -7.25
CA VAL A 844 -17.93 17.17 -5.96
C VAL A 844 -16.70 18.06 -5.86
N THR A 845 -15.92 18.27 -6.93
CA THR A 845 -14.66 19.05 -6.86
C THR A 845 -14.86 20.49 -6.36
N ASN A 846 -16.05 21.06 -6.55
CA ASN A 846 -16.42 22.41 -6.12
C ASN A 846 -17.39 22.44 -4.92
N ALA A 847 -17.59 21.31 -4.22
CA ALA A 847 -18.57 21.16 -3.14
C ALA A 847 -17.92 20.98 -1.76
N ARG A 848 -18.72 21.19 -0.71
CA ARG A 848 -18.41 20.76 0.67
C ARG A 848 -19.47 19.79 1.16
N GLY A 849 -19.07 18.82 1.98
CA GLY A 849 -20.00 17.98 2.72
C GLY A 849 -20.55 18.74 3.93
N MET A 850 -21.84 19.08 3.94
CA MET A 850 -22.47 19.71 5.10
C MET A 850 -22.40 18.76 6.28
N ALA A 851 -21.88 19.22 7.42
CA ALA A 851 -21.65 18.40 8.60
C ALA A 851 -22.90 18.44 9.48
N LEU A 852 -23.69 17.37 9.40
CA LEU A 852 -25.05 17.26 9.93
C LEU A 852 -25.10 16.79 11.39
N ASP A 853 -23.97 16.80 12.11
CA ASP A 853 -23.85 16.26 13.47
C ASP A 853 -24.80 16.95 14.47
N ASP A 854 -25.12 18.23 14.25
CA ASP A 854 -26.09 19.01 15.04
C ASP A 854 -27.56 18.71 14.71
N LEU A 855 -27.84 17.96 13.65
CA LEU A 855 -29.19 17.64 13.19
C LEU A 855 -29.70 16.32 13.79
N PRO A 856 -31.02 16.02 13.75
CA PRO A 856 -31.57 14.78 14.29
C PRO A 856 -30.92 13.53 13.70
N GLY A 857 -30.58 12.55 14.56
CA GLY A 857 -29.86 11.33 14.17
C GLY A 857 -30.57 10.47 13.11
N THR A 858 -31.88 10.64 12.95
CA THR A 858 -32.71 9.98 11.92
C THR A 858 -32.61 10.62 10.53
N LEU A 859 -31.99 11.79 10.39
CA LEU A 859 -31.80 12.46 9.09
C LEU A 859 -30.67 11.75 8.33
N ARG A 860 -31.04 10.85 7.43
CA ARG A 860 -30.16 10.21 6.45
C ARG A 860 -30.18 11.04 5.16
N PRO A 861 -29.03 11.47 4.60
CA PRO A 861 -28.98 12.17 3.32
C PRO A 861 -29.47 11.30 2.15
N VAL A 862 -29.84 11.97 1.06
CA VAL A 862 -30.07 11.33 -0.25
C VAL A 862 -28.73 11.03 -0.93
N VAL A 863 -27.75 11.93 -0.76
CA VAL A 863 -26.36 11.75 -1.17
C VAL A 863 -25.47 12.12 0.01
N GLN A 864 -24.75 11.12 0.54
CA GLN A 864 -23.97 11.20 1.76
C GLN A 864 -22.48 11.03 1.43
N PRO A 865 -21.66 12.09 1.52
CA PRO A 865 -20.21 11.94 1.53
C PRO A 865 -19.78 11.06 2.70
N ILE A 866 -18.84 10.14 2.44
CA ILE A 866 -18.31 9.21 3.42
C ILE A 866 -17.10 9.88 4.08
N ASP A 867 -17.21 10.26 5.35
CA ASP A 867 -16.13 10.91 6.11
C ASP A 867 -14.97 9.92 6.42
N ASP A 868 -13.82 10.47 6.78
CA ASP A 868 -12.70 9.73 7.37
C ASP A 868 -13.15 8.89 8.59
N TRP A 869 -12.74 7.62 8.63
CA TRP A 869 -13.06 6.69 9.74
C TRP A 869 -12.45 7.09 11.08
N ASN A 870 -11.47 8.01 11.09
CA ASN A 870 -10.92 8.61 12.29
C ASN A 870 -11.86 9.68 12.91
N SER A 871 -12.82 10.23 12.15
CA SER A 871 -13.74 11.27 12.63
C SER A 871 -15.23 10.92 12.55
N ASN A 872 -15.64 10.10 11.59
CA ASN A 872 -17.01 9.57 11.39
C ASN A 872 -18.12 10.65 11.45
N ARG A 873 -17.87 11.87 10.96
CA ARG A 873 -18.89 12.93 10.90
C ARG A 873 -20.02 12.52 9.97
N ARG A 874 -21.28 12.82 10.32
CA ARG A 874 -22.40 12.60 9.40
C ARG A 874 -22.43 13.73 8.37
N LEU A 875 -21.93 13.49 7.16
CA LEU A 875 -21.91 14.48 6.09
C LEU A 875 -23.13 14.35 5.17
N GLY A 876 -23.54 15.45 4.53
CA GLY A 876 -24.57 15.45 3.48
C GLY A 876 -24.20 16.36 2.31
N LEU A 877 -24.38 15.85 1.08
CA LEU A 877 -24.29 16.63 -0.16
C LEU A 877 -25.69 16.99 -0.67
N VAL A 878 -26.64 16.06 -0.58
CA VAL A 878 -28.07 16.28 -0.85
C VAL A 878 -28.89 15.68 0.29
N PHE A 879 -29.79 16.46 0.92
CA PHE A 879 -30.72 15.96 1.94
C PHE A 879 -32.05 16.75 1.96
N GLU A 880 -33.06 16.23 2.65
CA GLU A 880 -34.36 16.89 2.82
C GLU A 880 -34.87 16.85 4.27
N CYS A 881 -35.69 17.83 4.64
CA CYS A 881 -36.38 17.90 5.93
C CYS A 881 -37.68 18.72 5.86
N ARG A 882 -38.52 18.60 6.90
CA ARG A 882 -39.52 19.61 7.24
C ARG A 882 -38.90 20.71 8.07
N VAL A 883 -39.41 21.94 7.93
CA VAL A 883 -39.09 23.09 8.78
C VAL A 883 -40.40 23.74 9.16
N GLY A 884 -40.94 23.38 10.33
CA GLY A 884 -42.33 23.64 10.67
C GLY A 884 -43.28 23.03 9.62
N PRO A 885 -44.25 23.80 9.07
CA PRO A 885 -45.13 23.29 8.00
C PRO A 885 -44.43 23.17 6.64
N GLY A 886 -43.29 23.85 6.45
CA GLY A 886 -42.56 23.93 5.18
C GLY A 886 -41.71 22.70 4.86
N LYS A 887 -41.28 22.60 3.60
CA LYS A 887 -40.42 21.53 3.09
C LYS A 887 -39.13 22.10 2.50
N LEU A 888 -38.00 21.62 2.99
CA LEU A 888 -36.66 22.04 2.57
C LEU A 888 -35.91 20.87 1.91
N LEU A 889 -35.40 21.11 0.71
CA LEU A 889 -34.44 20.27 -0.01
C LEU A 889 -33.13 21.07 -0.10
N VAL A 890 -32.00 20.48 0.28
CA VAL A 890 -30.70 21.16 0.29
C VAL A 890 -29.71 20.41 -0.60
N CYS A 891 -28.93 21.14 -1.40
CA CYS A 891 -27.79 20.60 -2.13
C CYS A 891 -26.56 21.53 -1.97
N ALA A 892 -25.43 20.99 -1.49
CA ALA A 892 -24.19 21.74 -1.26
C ALA A 892 -23.17 21.70 -2.43
N ALA A 893 -23.60 21.23 -3.60
CA ALA A 893 -22.86 21.42 -4.85
C ALA A 893 -23.27 22.74 -5.51
N ASP A 894 -22.31 23.41 -6.16
CA ASP A 894 -22.59 24.49 -7.10
C ASP A 894 -23.41 23.93 -8.28
N LEU A 895 -24.70 24.25 -8.30
CA LEU A 895 -25.65 23.94 -9.37
C LEU A 895 -26.19 25.22 -10.03
N GLU A 896 -25.39 26.28 -10.08
CA GLU A 896 -25.78 27.57 -10.67
C GLU A 896 -24.73 28.12 -11.65
N LYS A 897 -23.43 27.97 -11.38
CA LYS A 897 -22.37 28.57 -12.20
C LYS A 897 -21.94 27.65 -13.34
N ASN A 898 -21.72 28.25 -14.51
CA ASN A 898 -21.15 27.63 -15.72
C ASN A 898 -21.87 26.34 -16.18
N LEU A 899 -23.18 26.26 -15.97
CA LEU A 899 -23.98 25.06 -16.23
C LEU A 899 -23.95 24.57 -17.69
N ASP A 900 -23.73 25.47 -18.66
CA ASP A 900 -23.61 25.09 -20.08
C ASP A 900 -22.43 24.14 -20.33
N GLN A 901 -21.32 24.34 -19.61
CA GLN A 901 -20.12 23.51 -19.68
C GLN A 901 -20.19 22.27 -18.76
N ARG A 902 -21.15 22.24 -17.82
CA ARG A 902 -21.26 21.25 -16.74
C ARG A 902 -22.51 20.39 -16.88
N ALA A 903 -22.52 19.52 -17.89
CA ALA A 903 -23.69 18.71 -18.27
C ALA A 903 -24.26 17.87 -17.11
N ALA A 904 -23.41 17.31 -16.23
CA ALA A 904 -23.86 16.54 -15.09
C ALA A 904 -24.51 17.42 -14.00
N ALA A 905 -23.86 18.53 -13.61
CA ALA A 905 -24.46 19.51 -12.70
C ALA A 905 -25.80 20.06 -13.25
N ARG A 906 -25.87 20.36 -14.55
CA ARG A 906 -27.09 20.80 -15.24
C ARG A 906 -28.21 19.76 -15.14
N GLN A 907 -27.91 18.46 -15.31
CA GLN A 907 -28.89 17.38 -15.16
C GLN A 907 -29.29 17.14 -13.70
N LEU A 908 -28.35 17.22 -12.74
CA LEU A 908 -28.68 17.09 -11.31
C LEU A 908 -29.63 18.21 -10.87
N ARG A 909 -29.38 19.46 -11.29
CA ARG A 909 -30.28 20.61 -11.05
C ARG A 909 -31.71 20.34 -11.56
N ALA A 910 -31.83 19.84 -12.79
CA ALA A 910 -33.12 19.46 -13.37
C ALA A 910 -33.84 18.38 -12.53
N SER A 911 -33.12 17.32 -12.13
CA SER A 911 -33.67 16.24 -11.29
C SER A 911 -34.15 16.73 -9.92
N LEU A 912 -33.41 17.64 -9.27
CA LEU A 912 -33.79 18.21 -7.97
C LEU A 912 -35.00 19.15 -8.08
N LEU A 913 -35.10 19.98 -9.13
CA LEU A 913 -36.25 20.85 -9.38
C LEU A 913 -37.51 20.05 -9.70
N ALA A 914 -37.43 19.09 -10.62
CA ALA A 914 -38.53 18.20 -10.96
C ALA A 914 -39.02 17.39 -9.75
N TYR A 915 -38.11 17.01 -8.85
CA TYR A 915 -38.48 16.38 -7.59
C TYR A 915 -39.19 17.34 -6.63
N ALA A 916 -38.63 18.52 -6.36
CA ALA A 916 -39.21 19.52 -5.46
C ALA A 916 -40.62 19.96 -5.93
N ALA A 917 -40.82 20.13 -7.24
CA ALA A 917 -42.13 20.41 -7.83
C ALA A 917 -43.15 19.26 -7.58
N SER A 918 -42.69 18.00 -7.59
CA SER A 918 -43.57 16.83 -7.50
C SER A 918 -44.22 16.62 -6.13
N SER A 919 -45.35 15.90 -6.12
CA SER A 919 -46.01 15.40 -4.89
C SER A 919 -45.17 14.40 -4.10
N ARG A 920 -44.11 13.83 -4.70
CA ARG A 920 -43.20 12.89 -4.04
C ARG A 920 -42.28 13.57 -3.03
N PHE A 921 -42.09 14.89 -3.12
CA PHE A 921 -41.33 15.66 -2.13
C PHE A 921 -42.13 15.75 -0.82
N ALA A 922 -41.85 14.82 0.09
CA ALA A 922 -42.65 14.56 1.29
C ALA A 922 -41.78 14.19 2.51
N PRO A 923 -40.83 15.06 2.91
CA PRO A 923 -39.82 14.77 3.93
C PRO A 923 -40.40 14.34 5.29
N LYS A 924 -39.74 13.36 5.90
CA LYS A 924 -40.21 12.69 7.13
C LYS A 924 -39.56 13.23 8.41
N VAL A 925 -38.29 13.62 8.34
CA VAL A 925 -37.57 14.20 9.49
C VAL A 925 -37.79 15.70 9.52
N GLU A 926 -38.00 16.24 10.72
CA GLU A 926 -38.21 17.66 10.98
C GLU A 926 -36.97 18.26 11.63
N VAL A 927 -36.60 19.47 11.24
CA VAL A 927 -35.41 20.17 11.73
C VAL A 927 -35.78 21.61 12.06
N THR A 928 -35.36 22.10 13.22
CA THR A 928 -35.64 23.47 13.65
C THR A 928 -34.83 24.48 12.82
N LYS A 929 -35.34 25.71 12.71
CA LYS A 929 -34.66 26.80 11.99
C LYS A 929 -33.29 27.09 12.62
N GLU A 930 -33.21 26.99 13.94
CA GLU A 930 -32.04 27.26 14.77
C GLU A 930 -30.95 26.22 14.52
N ALA A 931 -31.32 24.94 14.37
CA ALA A 931 -30.37 23.88 14.04
C ALA A 931 -29.85 24.00 12.59
N LEU A 932 -30.70 24.38 11.63
CA LEU A 932 -30.28 24.65 10.26
C LEU A 932 -29.39 25.90 10.17
N ALA A 933 -29.76 26.98 10.84
CA ALA A 933 -28.95 28.20 10.91
C ALA A 933 -27.59 27.92 11.56
N LYS A 934 -27.55 27.20 12.69
CA LYS A 934 -26.30 26.77 13.34
C LYS A 934 -25.44 25.90 12.41
N MET A 935 -26.04 24.98 11.66
CA MET A 935 -25.33 24.11 10.73
C MET A 935 -24.73 24.91 9.56
N LEU A 936 -25.50 25.79 8.93
CA LEU A 936 -25.05 26.60 7.79
C LEU A 936 -24.02 27.66 8.21
N ALA A 937 -24.29 28.35 9.33
CA ALA A 937 -23.41 29.36 9.91
C ALA A 937 -22.36 28.76 10.86
N ARG A 938 -21.77 27.61 10.51
CA ARG A 938 -20.68 26.96 11.28
C ARG A 938 -19.35 27.75 11.29
N ASN A 939 -19.36 29.03 10.95
CA ASN A 939 -18.24 29.94 11.20
C ASN A 939 -18.19 30.27 12.70
N LYS A 940 -17.05 30.00 13.34
CA LYS A 940 -16.60 30.91 14.40
C LYS A 940 -16.02 32.13 13.68
N PRO A 941 -16.59 33.35 13.80
CA PRO A 941 -15.96 34.53 13.22
C PRO A 941 -14.56 34.70 13.85
N SER A 942 -13.57 35.06 13.03
CA SER A 942 -12.23 35.41 13.49
C SER A 942 -12.30 36.53 14.53
N ARG A 943 -11.31 36.65 15.41
CA ARG A 943 -11.29 37.70 16.43
C ARG A 943 -11.22 39.10 15.80
N MET A 944 -10.58 39.25 14.64
CA MET A 944 -10.69 40.44 13.78
C MET A 944 -12.15 40.78 13.44
N VAL A 945 -12.90 39.82 12.90
CA VAL A 945 -14.33 40.03 12.56
C VAL A 945 -15.17 40.34 13.80
N GLN A 946 -14.92 39.67 14.93
CA GLN A 946 -15.58 39.96 16.22
C GLN A 946 -15.29 41.36 16.76
N LEU A 947 -14.10 41.91 16.46
CA LEU A 947 -13.69 43.26 16.84
C LEU A 947 -14.20 44.33 15.86
N GLY A 948 -14.72 43.93 14.69
CA GLY A 948 -15.06 44.85 13.60
C GLY A 948 -13.83 45.48 12.95
N ALA A 949 -12.70 44.75 12.98
CA ALA A 949 -11.41 45.23 12.52
C ALA A 949 -11.38 45.56 11.02
N ARG A 950 -10.47 46.43 10.60
CA ARG A 950 -10.36 46.92 9.22
C ARG A 950 -8.90 47.09 8.81
N VAL A 951 -8.55 46.66 7.61
CA VAL A 951 -7.33 47.15 6.96
C VAL A 951 -7.54 48.64 6.66
N ILE A 952 -6.63 49.47 7.15
CA ILE A 952 -6.63 50.93 6.93
C ILE A 952 -5.51 51.38 6.00
N GLU A 953 -4.50 50.53 5.79
CA GLU A 953 -3.41 50.75 4.84
C GLU A 953 -2.87 49.40 4.35
N ALA A 954 -2.59 49.31 3.06
CA ALA A 954 -1.78 48.27 2.43
C ALA A 954 -0.87 48.95 1.41
N ASP A 955 0.39 48.49 1.28
CA ASP A 955 1.31 49.06 0.28
C ASP A 955 0.97 48.61 -1.15
N SER A 956 0.44 47.39 -1.29
CA SER A 956 0.11 46.75 -2.57
C SER A 956 -1.04 45.76 -2.39
N GLU A 957 -1.94 45.68 -3.37
CA GLU A 957 -3.00 44.66 -3.47
C GLU A 957 -3.38 44.43 -4.93
N ASP A 958 -3.70 43.19 -5.31
CA ASP A 958 -4.24 42.87 -6.62
C ASP A 958 -5.76 43.06 -6.66
N ARG A 959 -6.18 44.06 -7.46
CA ARG A 959 -7.58 44.43 -7.69
C ARG A 959 -8.17 43.79 -8.95
N GLU A 960 -7.36 43.19 -9.82
CA GLU A 960 -7.83 42.60 -11.09
C GLU A 960 -8.40 41.19 -10.87
N HIS A 961 -7.82 40.40 -9.96
CA HIS A 961 -8.27 39.03 -9.63
C HIS A 961 -9.01 38.94 -8.28
N ASP A 962 -9.40 40.08 -7.69
CA ASP A 962 -10.13 40.19 -6.41
C ASP A 962 -9.35 39.60 -5.21
N HIS A 963 -8.10 40.04 -5.03
CA HIS A 963 -7.22 39.63 -3.93
C HIS A 963 -6.87 40.83 -3.02
N LEU A 964 -7.92 41.56 -2.67
CA LEU A 964 -7.89 42.79 -1.90
C LEU A 964 -7.30 42.59 -0.51
N ALA A 965 -6.66 43.61 0.04
CA ALA A 965 -6.08 43.59 1.38
C ALA A 965 -7.11 43.25 2.48
N ALA A 966 -8.37 43.66 2.28
CA ALA A 966 -9.48 43.34 3.18
C ALA A 966 -9.69 41.82 3.36
N HIS A 967 -9.37 41.00 2.35
CA HIS A 967 -9.51 39.55 2.43
C HIS A 967 -8.55 38.90 3.42
N ALA A 968 -7.47 39.58 3.84
CA ALA A 968 -6.58 39.05 4.88
C ALA A 968 -7.17 39.05 6.30
N ILE A 969 -8.40 39.56 6.52
CA ILE A 969 -9.04 39.63 7.85
C ILE A 969 -10.55 39.36 7.81
N ASP A 970 -11.09 38.82 6.71
CA ASP A 970 -12.55 38.75 6.48
C ASP A 970 -13.24 37.55 7.17
N GLY A 971 -12.46 36.60 7.71
CA GLY A 971 -12.95 35.39 8.36
C GLY A 971 -13.12 34.18 7.44
N ASP A 972 -12.80 34.29 6.15
CA ASP A 972 -12.80 33.17 5.19
C ASP A 972 -11.39 32.78 4.76
N ALA A 973 -10.94 31.63 5.26
CA ALA A 973 -9.69 31.01 4.84
C ALA A 973 -9.56 30.75 3.33
N GLU A 974 -10.64 30.83 2.54
CA GLU A 974 -10.62 30.56 1.09
C GLU A 974 -10.56 31.83 0.22
N THR A 975 -10.69 33.03 0.79
CA THR A 975 -10.22 34.29 0.18
C THR A 975 -8.76 34.53 0.59
N PHE A 976 -8.09 35.51 -0.03
CA PHE A 976 -6.78 35.98 0.41
C PHE A 976 -6.45 37.38 -0.13
N TRP A 977 -5.65 38.13 0.63
CA TRP A 977 -4.88 39.24 0.08
C TRP A 977 -3.74 38.70 -0.77
N HIS A 978 -3.44 39.40 -1.87
CA HIS A 978 -2.22 39.22 -2.64
C HIS A 978 -1.68 40.57 -3.10
N THR A 979 -0.36 40.76 -3.08
CA THR A 979 0.27 41.96 -3.68
C THR A 979 0.20 41.93 -5.21
N CYS A 980 0.19 43.11 -5.83
CA CYS A 980 0.01 43.28 -7.26
C CYS A 980 1.16 42.66 -8.08
N TRP A 981 0.82 41.93 -9.15
CA TRP A 981 1.78 41.28 -10.05
C TRP A 981 1.60 41.58 -11.55
N GLN A 982 0.61 42.41 -11.93
CA GLN A 982 0.41 42.87 -13.31
C GLN A 982 0.04 44.36 -13.35
N PRO A 983 0.45 45.13 -14.36
CA PRO A 983 1.39 44.78 -15.44
C PRO A 983 2.86 44.70 -14.98
N LYS A 984 3.13 45.01 -13.71
CA LYS A 984 4.45 44.95 -13.07
C LYS A 984 4.28 44.64 -11.58
N ASN A 985 5.16 43.81 -11.03
CA ASN A 985 5.22 43.54 -9.59
C ASN A 985 5.62 44.78 -8.79
N ASP A 986 4.98 45.00 -7.64
CA ASP A 986 5.48 45.92 -6.62
C ASP A 986 6.70 45.35 -5.87
N PRO A 987 7.63 46.18 -5.38
CA PRO A 987 8.83 45.71 -4.71
C PRO A 987 8.61 45.41 -3.22
N MET A 988 9.06 44.23 -2.77
CA MET A 988 9.23 43.86 -1.36
C MET A 988 10.14 44.89 -0.63
N PRO A 989 9.89 45.25 0.65
CA PRO A 989 8.94 44.66 1.60
C PRO A 989 7.51 45.21 1.49
N HIS A 990 6.54 44.37 1.85
CA HIS A 990 5.10 44.69 1.79
C HIS A 990 4.51 44.79 3.21
N HIS A 991 3.43 45.55 3.41
CA HIS A 991 2.76 45.65 4.71
C HIS A 991 1.24 45.78 4.66
N LEU A 992 0.62 45.29 5.73
CA LEU A 992 -0.76 45.58 6.10
C LEU A 992 -0.79 46.35 7.42
N ILE A 993 -1.65 47.36 7.53
CA ILE A 993 -2.01 48.02 8.79
C ILE A 993 -3.49 47.78 9.07
N VAL A 994 -3.78 47.20 10.23
CA VAL A 994 -5.12 46.84 10.70
C VAL A 994 -5.49 47.67 11.93
N ASP A 995 -6.64 48.34 11.89
CA ASP A 995 -7.31 48.91 13.05
C ASP A 995 -8.21 47.83 13.69
N LEU A 996 -7.98 47.49 14.96
CA LEU A 996 -8.79 46.56 15.76
C LEU A 996 -10.10 47.21 16.28
N GLY A 997 -10.40 48.45 15.88
CA GLY A 997 -11.56 49.24 16.30
C GLY A 997 -11.45 49.84 17.71
N ARG A 998 -10.68 49.20 18.60
CA ARG A 998 -10.41 49.60 19.99
C ARG A 998 -9.07 49.06 20.48
N GLU A 999 -8.59 49.53 21.63
CA GLU A 999 -7.46 48.90 22.32
C GLU A 999 -7.86 47.50 22.84
N VAL A 1000 -6.98 46.52 22.67
CA VAL A 1000 -7.16 45.11 23.06
C VAL A 1000 -5.85 44.57 23.67
N SER A 1001 -5.93 43.68 24.69
CA SER A 1001 -4.75 42.91 25.16
C SER A 1001 -4.50 41.73 24.23
N LEU A 1002 -3.36 41.76 23.53
CA LEU A 1002 -2.99 40.80 22.50
C LEU A 1002 -1.96 39.81 23.04
N LYS A 1003 -2.27 38.51 22.92
CA LYS A 1003 -1.43 37.39 23.36
C LYS A 1003 -0.66 36.74 22.22
N SER A 1004 -1.23 36.69 21.01
CA SER A 1004 -0.54 36.18 19.82
C SER A 1004 -1.21 36.63 18.53
N PHE A 1005 -0.45 36.67 17.44
CA PHE A 1005 -0.99 36.68 16.09
C PHE A 1005 -1.13 35.25 15.57
N THR A 1006 -2.08 35.02 14.68
CA THR A 1006 -2.16 33.79 13.87
C THR A 1006 -2.29 34.15 12.40
N CYS A 1007 -1.47 33.54 11.56
CA CYS A 1007 -1.39 33.84 10.13
C CYS A 1007 -1.61 32.57 9.31
N LEU A 1008 -2.60 32.57 8.44
CA LEU A 1008 -2.92 31.46 7.55
C LEU A 1008 -2.46 31.78 6.11
N PRO A 1009 -1.39 31.14 5.60
CA PRO A 1009 -1.00 31.30 4.21
C PRO A 1009 -2.05 30.66 3.28
N ARG A 1010 -2.24 31.23 2.08
CA ARG A 1010 -3.12 30.65 1.04
C ARG A 1010 -2.77 29.18 0.80
N GLN A 1011 -3.78 28.31 0.78
CA GLN A 1011 -3.60 26.86 0.88
C GLN A 1011 -3.55 26.19 -0.50
N ASP A 1012 -4.01 26.90 -1.54
CA ASP A 1012 -4.05 26.48 -2.93
C ASP A 1012 -2.66 26.32 -3.57
N GLN A 1013 -1.76 27.29 -3.40
CA GLN A 1013 -0.41 27.27 -3.98
C GLN A 1013 0.63 27.98 -3.10
N ALA A 1014 1.92 27.82 -3.45
CA ALA A 1014 3.03 28.35 -2.67
C ALA A 1014 3.43 29.81 -3.01
N ASN A 1015 3.03 30.31 -4.17
CA ASN A 1015 3.36 31.66 -4.64
C ASN A 1015 2.77 32.73 -3.68
N GLY A 1016 3.60 33.69 -3.28
CA GLY A 1016 3.24 34.74 -2.32
C GLY A 1016 3.26 34.31 -0.85
N ARG A 1017 3.46 33.02 -0.52
CA ARG A 1017 3.53 32.59 0.89
C ARG A 1017 4.70 33.29 1.60
N ILE A 1018 4.41 33.87 2.76
CA ILE A 1018 5.38 34.58 3.59
C ILE A 1018 6.42 33.59 4.13
N ALA A 1019 7.71 33.91 3.96
CA ALA A 1019 8.83 33.23 4.60
C ALA A 1019 9.28 33.94 5.87
N GLU A 1020 9.40 35.26 5.82
CA GLU A 1020 9.94 36.11 6.89
C GLU A 1020 9.07 37.36 7.02
N CYS A 1021 8.66 37.70 8.24
CA CYS A 1021 7.87 38.91 8.53
C CYS A 1021 8.05 39.43 9.96
N GLU A 1022 7.70 40.69 10.18
CA GLU A 1022 7.80 41.40 11.45
C GLU A 1022 6.44 41.99 11.85
N PHE A 1023 6.12 41.93 13.14
CA PHE A 1023 4.86 42.41 13.70
C PHE A 1023 5.10 43.62 14.59
N PHE A 1024 4.29 44.66 14.40
CA PHE A 1024 4.35 45.91 15.15
C PHE A 1024 2.98 46.20 15.76
N LEU A 1025 2.99 46.88 16.90
CA LEU A 1025 1.80 47.29 17.65
C LEU A 1025 1.85 48.78 17.97
N SER A 1026 0.69 49.44 17.96
CA SER A 1026 0.55 50.83 18.36
C SER A 1026 -0.87 51.21 18.80
N ASN A 1027 -1.00 52.39 19.39
CA ASN A 1027 -2.27 53.10 19.59
C ASN A 1027 -2.42 54.32 18.65
N ASP A 1028 -1.44 54.58 17.77
CA ASP A 1028 -1.48 55.55 16.66
C ASP A 1028 -0.98 54.85 15.38
N PRO A 1029 -1.74 54.83 14.26
CA PRO A 1029 -1.36 54.09 13.06
C PRO A 1029 -0.14 54.68 12.32
N LYS A 1030 0.32 55.88 12.69
CA LYS A 1030 1.48 56.56 12.09
C LYS A 1030 2.75 56.44 12.92
N VAL A 1031 2.66 56.01 14.18
CA VAL A 1031 3.80 55.92 15.11
C VAL A 1031 4.03 54.46 15.49
N TRP A 1032 5.17 53.91 15.08
CA TRP A 1032 5.53 52.51 15.31
C TRP A 1032 6.85 52.41 16.08
N ALA A 1033 6.85 51.56 17.11
CA ALA A 1033 8.06 51.23 17.87
C ALA A 1033 8.89 50.15 17.14
N ALA A 1034 9.88 49.58 17.82
CA ALA A 1034 10.51 48.33 17.38
C ALA A 1034 9.47 47.20 17.24
N PRO A 1035 9.69 46.22 16.35
CA PRO A 1035 8.75 45.11 16.16
C PRO A 1035 8.63 44.26 17.43
N VAL A 1036 7.39 43.98 17.83
CA VAL A 1036 7.07 43.20 19.04
C VAL A 1036 7.29 41.70 18.86
N ALA A 1037 7.31 41.23 17.62
CA ALA A 1037 7.67 39.87 17.24
C ALA A 1037 8.23 39.82 15.82
N LYS A 1038 9.03 38.78 15.54
CA LYS A 1038 9.48 38.41 14.18
C LYS A 1038 9.19 36.94 13.97
N ALA A 1039 8.80 36.56 12.76
CA ALA A 1039 8.45 35.19 12.42
C ALA A 1039 9.22 34.72 11.17
N ARG A 1040 9.51 33.42 11.14
CA ARG A 1040 10.13 32.73 10.01
C ARG A 1040 9.44 31.39 9.81
N TRP A 1041 8.98 31.12 8.59
CA TRP A 1041 8.14 29.97 8.25
C TRP A 1041 8.70 29.17 7.09
N SER A 1042 8.34 27.88 7.05
CA SER A 1042 8.60 26.98 5.93
C SER A 1042 7.38 26.93 5.00
N ASN A 1043 7.54 26.36 3.80
CA ASN A 1043 6.47 26.34 2.79
C ASN A 1043 5.32 25.42 3.23
N GLY A 1044 4.19 26.00 3.62
CA GLY A 1044 2.96 25.27 3.89
C GLY A 1044 1.73 26.18 4.03
N GLY A 1045 0.55 25.66 3.65
CA GLY A 1045 -0.75 26.32 3.85
C GLY A 1045 -1.37 26.03 5.23
N GLN A 1046 -0.55 25.97 6.28
CA GLN A 1046 -0.99 25.65 7.65
C GLN A 1046 -0.96 26.91 8.51
N LEU A 1047 -1.89 27.02 9.46
CA LEU A 1047 -1.98 28.16 10.38
C LEU A 1047 -0.70 28.30 11.21
N GLN A 1048 -0.03 29.45 11.08
CA GLN A 1048 1.12 29.84 11.88
C GLN A 1048 0.65 30.60 13.12
N THR A 1049 1.40 30.54 14.22
CA THR A 1049 1.11 31.29 15.46
C THR A 1049 2.37 31.98 15.96
N VAL A 1050 2.24 33.24 16.37
CA VAL A 1050 3.34 34.09 16.83
C VAL A 1050 2.98 34.66 18.20
N GLU A 1051 3.54 34.08 19.25
CA GLU A 1051 3.24 34.46 20.64
C GLU A 1051 3.91 35.77 21.07
N LEU A 1052 3.18 36.61 21.79
CA LEU A 1052 3.68 37.81 22.48
C LEU A 1052 3.97 37.45 23.94
N LYS A 1053 5.21 37.72 24.39
CA LYS A 1053 5.68 37.42 25.75
C LYS A 1053 6.44 38.64 26.30
N PRO A 1054 5.83 39.44 27.20
CA PRO A 1054 4.44 39.36 27.67
C PRO A 1054 3.41 39.73 26.58
N PRO A 1055 2.11 39.45 26.83
CA PRO A 1055 1.01 40.08 26.09
C PRO A 1055 1.10 41.61 26.12
N GLN A 1056 0.60 42.27 25.07
CA GLN A 1056 0.70 43.72 24.91
C GLN A 1056 -0.62 44.35 24.47
N LYS A 1057 -0.88 45.58 24.93
CA LYS A 1057 -2.07 46.35 24.57
C LYS A 1057 -1.84 47.20 23.33
N ALA A 1058 -2.77 47.16 22.38
CA ALA A 1058 -2.74 47.97 21.18
C ALA A 1058 -4.12 48.10 20.53
N ARG A 1059 -4.30 49.12 19.69
CA ARG A 1059 -5.42 49.27 18.76
C ARG A 1059 -5.02 48.96 17.32
N PHE A 1060 -3.78 49.23 16.92
CA PHE A 1060 -3.31 49.05 15.56
C PHE A 1060 -2.24 47.95 15.50
N VAL A 1061 -2.39 47.05 14.53
CA VAL A 1061 -1.42 46.01 14.18
C VAL A 1061 -0.83 46.36 12.83
N ARG A 1062 0.49 46.27 12.68
CA ARG A 1062 1.14 46.28 11.37
C ARG A 1062 1.93 45.00 11.17
N VAL A 1063 1.73 44.34 10.04
CA VAL A 1063 2.51 43.19 9.59
C VAL A 1063 3.38 43.64 8.43
N LEU A 1064 4.70 43.48 8.53
CA LEU A 1064 5.68 43.80 7.49
C LEU A 1064 6.27 42.49 6.96
N VAL A 1065 5.93 42.10 5.74
CA VAL A 1065 6.50 40.96 5.04
C VAL A 1065 7.85 41.37 4.46
N THR A 1066 8.90 40.62 4.79
CA THR A 1066 10.27 40.90 4.37
C THR A 1066 10.81 39.87 3.38
N ALA A 1067 10.20 38.68 3.28
CA ALA A 1067 10.48 37.74 2.20
C ALA A 1067 9.33 36.76 1.91
N GLU A 1068 9.25 36.34 0.65
CA GLU A 1068 8.44 35.22 0.13
C GLU A 1068 9.23 33.90 0.19
N ILE A 1069 8.52 32.76 0.26
CA ILE A 1069 9.08 31.39 0.34
C ILE A 1069 10.10 31.09 -0.77
N ASN A 1070 9.79 31.47 -2.00
CA ASN A 1070 10.65 31.29 -3.18
C ASN A 1070 11.45 32.56 -3.52
N ARG A 1071 11.50 33.55 -2.61
CA ARG A 1071 12.19 34.84 -2.71
C ARG A 1071 11.72 35.75 -3.86
N ASN A 1072 10.49 35.59 -4.34
CA ASN A 1072 9.85 36.55 -5.24
C ASN A 1072 9.40 37.84 -4.49
N PRO A 1073 9.16 38.96 -5.20
CA PRO A 1073 8.59 40.17 -4.61
C PRO A 1073 7.06 40.06 -4.52
N PHE A 1074 6.56 39.08 -3.75
CA PHE A 1074 5.13 38.86 -3.54
C PHE A 1074 4.81 38.59 -2.07
N ALA A 1075 3.67 39.08 -1.59
CA ALA A 1075 3.09 38.66 -0.32
C ALA A 1075 1.62 38.23 -0.54
N ALA A 1076 1.21 37.17 0.17
CA ALA A 1076 -0.14 36.66 0.15
C ALA A 1076 -0.51 36.04 1.50
N LEU A 1077 -1.73 36.34 1.97
CA LEU A 1077 -2.23 35.89 3.26
C LEU A 1077 -3.75 35.66 3.19
N ALA A 1078 -4.20 34.47 3.59
CA ALA A 1078 -5.62 34.15 3.63
C ALA A 1078 -6.29 34.75 4.87
N GLU A 1079 -5.72 34.54 6.06
CA GLU A 1079 -6.23 35.14 7.30
C GLU A 1079 -5.08 35.62 8.20
N LEU A 1080 -5.25 36.81 8.77
CA LEU A 1080 -4.54 37.37 9.91
C LEU A 1080 -5.53 37.50 11.05
N ASP A 1081 -5.32 36.79 12.15
CA ASP A 1081 -6.17 36.90 13.33
C ASP A 1081 -5.34 37.09 14.61
N VAL A 1082 -6.00 37.46 15.71
CA VAL A 1082 -5.38 37.73 17.01
C VAL A 1082 -6.03 36.93 18.13
N LEU A 1083 -5.21 36.29 18.97
CA LEU A 1083 -5.69 35.76 20.25
C LEU A 1083 -5.54 36.83 21.32
N THR A 1084 -6.64 37.11 22.03
CA THR A 1084 -6.69 38.06 23.13
C THR A 1084 -6.64 37.32 24.46
N GLU A 1085 -6.34 38.05 25.53
CA GLU A 1085 -6.73 37.60 26.87
C GLU A 1085 -8.28 37.66 27.03
N PRO A 1086 -8.86 36.96 28.01
CA PRO A 1086 -10.32 36.91 28.23
C PRO A 1086 -10.94 38.26 28.61
#